data_AF-A0A1F7WKZ6-F1
#
_entry.id   AF-A0A1F7WKZ6-F1
#
_cell.length_a   1.000
_cell.length_b   1.000
_cell.length_c   1.000
_cell.angle_alpha   90.00
_cell.angle_beta   90.00
_cell.angle_gamma   90.00
#
_symmetry.space_group_name_H-M   'P 1'
#
loop_
_entity.id
_entity.type
_entity.pdbx_description
1 polymer ?
#
loop_
_entity_poly.entity_id
_entity_poly.type
_entity_poly.pdbx_seq_one_letter_code
_entity_poly.pdbx_strand_id
1 'polypeptide(L)'
;MKYRNLNKLLLILFISTLFIFTSAAGSLYAADNQLKVTFLDIGQGDCEIIRTPSGKIIMIDAGDDRYNSAEDVIIPYFAANGIKKIDMLIMSHAHRDHIGGMVGLIPKIEIGEVYENRISTTQMYSDILKMLKARNIPVNKLWKDDKIDLGDGIEITVLHPPKKWQTQSGMGVSENAADNFTKIGISGLANSPIGDISNLKKDDDPIVLNAAEENLNNFSIVVRMQYKNIVYQFGGDAEAQAEDEILAAVPEKLIKTYVYKVCHHGSSTSSTTAYLAKLKPEVSVISCGVNNQFRHPAPNTLKNLEFYSKVIYRTDIDKTIESWSDGSAVNFSTGSSPNSMVTSAKITDLTPYSATIEWETSQLSTTKAVSSADGTSDKAEKSIAGYSLNHKVTLTGLKPATAYNFEIESVSQKDPSQVVADSGNFKTAAAPGIPVPAVSFATAPEKLFVYEQAKLIVKAAPAPADSQITLYEDAVSAVNKIAVSAGTLDNGQAVFDWTPKFGKTYELLAVIASAQKVIAVASFNVTPGRRLVVIDEAHGNLGAGYFEDMKVDLFNRGLQTVSSTARINDDTFKNASVFVISEYSTTEAGLNKDEIASVKKFVDNGGGLLLIGRCDYLGKSNPETLNRVLEQTGSNLRINDDEVLDPTSCLGTSPWLVMPHLFDAGIVAADVKAINCSSSASVLNSHMKPVTPADKTIIPLCYGDEDCTNIDSDKSGEGVIYPAGSKVVIDAAEIMPSGGKIAVFGSQHFGSQVYNYTSRHQTPLYNFSVINWLAHPSKKGVEELSSEINSMSPGAAPDNKTLRSDETLSETAVIGASIRADEVFKNIEKEFDPASPKIVESLDHFIDHIKTDKISTDVIKKVLDRVRYGAAEDSALMSKIRPKIEIIEEYYQRMLK
;
A
#
# COMPACT_ATOMS: atom_id res chain seq x y z
N MET A 1 -31.06 19.78 68.63
CA MET A 1 -30.74 18.54 67.89
C MET A 1 -30.76 18.66 66.35
N LYS A 2 -31.28 19.74 65.73
CA LYS A 2 -31.41 19.82 64.25
C LYS A 2 -30.13 20.12 63.43
N TYR A 3 -29.09 20.74 64.01
CA TYR A 3 -27.89 21.14 63.25
C TYR A 3 -26.71 20.15 63.28
N ARG A 4 -26.64 19.25 64.27
CA ARG A 4 -25.57 18.24 64.36
C ARG A 4 -25.69 17.14 63.30
N ASN A 5 -26.89 16.87 62.80
CA ASN A 5 -27.12 15.87 61.75
C ASN A 5 -26.86 16.44 60.35
N LEU A 6 -27.04 17.74 60.14
CA LEU A 6 -26.80 18.39 58.85
C LEU A 6 -25.29 18.45 58.52
N ASN A 7 -24.45 18.77 59.50
CA ASN A 7 -22.99 18.78 59.29
C ASN A 7 -22.43 17.37 59.06
N LYS A 8 -23.02 16.34 59.67
CA LYS A 8 -22.67 14.93 59.37
C LYS A 8 -23.10 14.53 57.97
N LEU A 9 -24.28 14.95 57.52
CA LEU A 9 -24.77 14.67 56.18
C LEU A 9 -23.92 15.38 55.11
N LEU A 10 -23.53 16.64 55.34
CA LEU A 10 -22.64 17.40 54.46
C LEU A 10 -21.23 16.81 54.42
N LEU A 11 -20.71 16.33 55.55
CA LEU A 11 -19.41 15.65 55.60
C LEU A 11 -19.44 14.30 54.87
N ILE A 12 -20.53 13.54 55.00
CA ILE A 12 -20.73 12.28 54.26
C ILE A 12 -20.87 12.57 52.77
N LEU A 13 -21.63 13.60 52.36
CA LEU A 13 -21.76 14.05 50.97
C LEU A 13 -20.42 14.53 50.41
N PHE A 14 -19.62 15.25 51.19
CA PHE A 14 -18.28 15.72 50.81
C PHE A 14 -17.29 14.57 50.66
N ILE A 15 -17.30 13.60 51.60
CA ILE A 15 -16.44 12.41 51.51
C ILE A 15 -16.87 11.50 50.36
N SER A 16 -18.16 11.36 50.10
CA SER A 16 -18.67 10.56 48.96
C SER A 16 -18.44 11.25 47.62
N THR A 17 -18.54 12.58 47.52
CA THR A 17 -18.11 13.32 46.31
C THR A 17 -16.60 13.28 46.12
N LEU A 18 -15.80 13.33 47.20
CA LEU A 18 -14.35 13.15 47.13
C LEU A 18 -13.96 11.72 46.72
N PHE A 19 -14.71 10.71 47.16
CA PHE A 19 -14.54 9.31 46.74
C PHE A 19 -14.95 9.09 45.28
N ILE A 20 -16.04 9.73 44.82
CA ILE A 20 -16.47 9.70 43.41
C ILE A 20 -15.47 10.43 42.51
N PHE A 21 -14.91 11.57 42.95
CA PHE A 21 -13.87 12.28 42.22
C PHE A 21 -12.53 11.54 42.21
N THR A 22 -12.17 10.81 43.28
CA THR A 22 -10.95 10.00 43.29
C THR A 22 -11.13 8.67 42.54
N SER A 23 -12.33 8.09 42.49
CA SER A 23 -12.61 6.95 41.60
C SER A 23 -12.73 7.35 40.13
N ALA A 24 -13.29 8.53 39.83
CA ALA A 24 -13.34 9.06 38.47
C ALA A 24 -11.96 9.54 37.99
N ALA A 25 -11.13 10.14 38.87
CA ALA A 25 -9.75 10.48 38.57
C ALA A 25 -8.83 9.24 38.53
N GLY A 26 -9.14 8.19 39.31
CA GLY A 26 -8.45 6.90 39.23
C GLY A 26 -8.76 6.14 37.94
N SER A 27 -9.93 6.35 37.33
CA SER A 27 -10.26 5.86 35.99
C SER A 27 -9.64 6.71 34.87
N LEU A 28 -9.20 7.94 35.15
CA LEU A 28 -8.42 8.78 34.22
C LEU A 28 -6.91 8.45 34.23
N TYR A 29 -6.46 7.61 35.15
CA TYR A 29 -5.12 7.00 35.18
C TYR A 29 -5.23 5.47 35.13
N ALA A 30 -6.05 4.94 34.22
CA ALA A 30 -5.85 3.57 33.78
C ALA A 30 -4.41 3.49 33.22
N ALA A 31 -3.56 2.68 33.83
CA ALA A 31 -2.27 2.34 33.27
C ALA A 31 -2.50 1.93 31.80
N ASP A 32 -1.79 2.59 30.91
CA ASP A 32 -1.75 2.27 29.49
C ASP A 32 -1.29 0.81 29.39
N ASN A 33 -2.22 -0.15 29.30
CA ASN A 33 -1.95 -1.58 29.50
C ASN A 33 -1.15 -2.22 28.33
N GLN A 34 -0.50 -1.39 27.52
CA GLN A 34 0.19 -1.76 26.29
C GLN A 34 1.64 -1.28 26.33
N LEU A 35 2.52 -2.08 25.73
CA LEU A 35 3.87 -1.67 25.41
C LEU A 35 3.80 -0.70 24.23
N LYS A 36 4.35 0.51 24.36
CA LYS A 36 4.48 1.47 23.26
C LYS A 36 5.95 1.66 22.89
N VAL A 37 6.28 1.63 21.60
CA VAL A 37 7.64 1.89 21.07
C VAL A 37 7.54 2.93 19.95
N THR A 38 8.22 4.04 20.12
CA THR A 38 8.24 5.18 19.19
C THR A 38 9.61 5.32 18.56
N PHE A 39 9.67 5.32 17.23
CA PHE A 39 10.84 5.68 16.43
C PHE A 39 10.66 7.13 15.97
N LEU A 40 11.40 8.04 16.58
CA LEU A 40 11.15 9.47 16.46
C LEU A 40 11.81 10.03 15.19
N ASP A 41 11.07 10.82 14.40
CA ASP A 41 11.66 11.58 13.29
C ASP A 41 12.45 12.77 13.85
N ILE A 42 13.71 12.52 14.17
CA ILE A 42 14.64 13.49 14.75
C ILE A 42 15.55 14.14 13.70
N GLY A 43 15.22 14.00 12.42
CA GLY A 43 16.10 14.35 11.30
C GLY A 43 17.11 13.24 11.06
N GLN A 44 18.38 13.47 11.38
CA GLN A 44 19.44 12.48 11.17
C GLN A 44 19.78 11.73 12.46
N GLY A 45 19.83 10.40 12.37
CA GLY A 45 20.24 9.52 13.46
C GLY A 45 19.12 8.68 14.05
N ASP A 46 19.37 8.12 15.23
CA ASP A 46 18.44 7.24 15.97
C ASP A 46 17.92 7.89 17.25
N CYS A 47 16.66 7.60 17.56
CA CYS A 47 15.99 7.98 18.80
C CYS A 47 14.74 7.12 18.98
N GLU A 48 14.83 6.09 19.81
CA GLU A 48 13.70 5.24 20.16
C GLU A 48 13.25 5.49 21.60
N ILE A 49 11.93 5.58 21.79
CA ILE A 49 11.30 5.78 23.10
C ILE A 49 10.36 4.61 23.36
N ILE A 50 10.63 3.86 24.42
CA ILE A 50 9.86 2.70 24.85
C ILE A 50 9.14 3.06 26.14
N ARG A 51 7.81 2.95 26.13
CA ARG A 51 6.96 3.08 27.31
C ARG A 51 6.37 1.72 27.66
N THR A 52 6.75 1.21 28.82
CA THR A 52 6.20 -0.07 29.35
C THR A 52 4.75 0.11 29.80
N PRO A 53 3.97 -0.98 29.93
CA PRO A 53 2.61 -0.91 30.46
C PRO A 53 2.51 -0.25 31.85
N SER A 54 3.51 -0.46 32.71
CA SER A 54 3.60 0.20 34.02
C SER A 54 4.03 1.67 33.96
N GLY A 55 4.36 2.18 32.77
CA GLY A 55 4.68 3.58 32.51
C GLY A 55 6.16 3.94 32.61
N LYS A 56 7.07 2.98 32.82
CA LYS A 56 8.52 3.25 32.73
C LYS A 56 8.93 3.68 31.33
N ILE A 57 9.86 4.62 31.27
CA ILE A 57 10.38 5.21 30.02
C ILE A 57 11.83 4.77 29.80
N ILE A 58 12.06 4.05 28.70
CA ILE A 58 13.37 3.66 28.23
C ILE A 58 13.64 4.41 26.93
N MET A 59 14.82 4.97 26.78
CA MET A 59 15.24 5.69 25.59
C MET A 59 16.50 5.05 25.02
N ILE A 60 16.55 4.88 23.70
CA ILE A 60 17.74 4.43 22.97
C ILE A 60 18.15 5.56 22.03
N ASP A 61 19.38 6.05 22.20
CA ASP A 61 19.95 7.16 21.44
C ASP A 61 19.15 8.48 21.50
N ALA A 62 19.68 9.54 20.88
CA ALA A 62 19.17 10.90 20.97
C ALA A 62 19.39 11.76 19.71
N GLY A 63 19.78 11.16 18.58
CA GLY A 63 19.97 11.89 17.33
C GLY A 63 21.16 12.84 17.28
N ASP A 64 21.23 13.63 16.20
CA ASP A 64 22.31 14.56 15.88
C ASP A 64 22.02 16.01 16.35
N ASP A 65 22.92 16.60 17.14
CA ASP A 65 22.84 17.99 17.60
C ASP A 65 22.91 19.05 16.47
N ARG A 66 23.43 18.72 15.27
CA ARG A 66 23.30 19.60 14.07
C ARG A 66 21.85 19.86 13.69
N TYR A 67 20.96 18.93 14.02
CA TYR A 67 19.53 18.99 13.71
C TYR A 67 18.71 19.42 14.93
N ASN A 68 19.36 19.88 16.01
CA ASN A 68 18.73 20.24 17.27
C ASN A 68 17.76 19.16 17.79
N SER A 69 18.07 17.87 17.56
CA SER A 69 17.15 16.75 17.83
C SER A 69 16.54 16.81 19.24
N ALA A 70 17.29 17.27 20.24
CA ALA A 70 16.78 17.47 21.59
C ALA A 70 15.74 18.60 21.72
N GLU A 71 16.09 19.80 21.27
CA GLU A 71 15.29 21.02 21.49
C GLU A 71 14.06 21.08 20.59
N ASP A 72 14.22 20.66 19.34
CA ASP A 72 13.19 20.83 18.31
C ASP A 72 12.24 19.62 18.27
N VAL A 73 12.66 18.45 18.77
CA VAL A 73 11.88 17.20 18.63
C VAL A 73 11.68 16.46 19.96
N ILE A 74 12.75 16.00 20.63
CA ILE A 74 12.64 15.10 21.79
C ILE A 74 11.95 15.78 22.98
N ILE A 75 12.38 17.00 23.36
CA ILE A 75 11.81 17.74 24.49
C ILE A 75 10.35 18.12 24.22
N PRO A 76 9.98 18.66 23.04
CA PRO A 76 8.57 18.85 22.67
C PRO A 76 7.75 17.56 22.72
N TYR A 77 8.29 16.43 22.23
CA TYR A 77 7.62 15.12 22.31
C TYR A 77 7.38 14.70 23.76
N PHE A 78 8.37 14.85 24.64
CA PHE A 78 8.23 14.53 26.05
C PHE A 78 7.19 15.42 26.74
N ALA A 79 7.21 16.72 26.47
CA ALA A 79 6.24 17.65 27.00
C ALA A 79 4.81 17.30 26.56
N ALA A 80 4.61 17.02 25.26
CA ALA A 80 3.30 16.67 24.69
C ALA A 80 2.75 15.33 25.22
N ASN A 81 3.63 14.38 25.55
CA ASN A 81 3.25 13.05 26.06
C ASN A 81 3.31 12.95 27.59
N GLY A 82 3.52 14.07 28.31
CA GLY A 82 3.61 14.09 29.76
C GLY A 82 4.79 13.31 30.35
N ILE A 83 5.82 13.04 29.55
CA ILE A 83 7.04 12.35 29.96
C ILE A 83 7.95 13.34 30.70
N LYS A 84 8.28 13.03 31.96
CA LYS A 84 9.10 13.91 32.81
C LYS A 84 10.48 13.33 33.12
N LYS A 85 10.63 12.02 32.94
CA LYS A 85 11.81 11.26 33.34
C LYS A 85 12.07 10.16 32.32
N ILE A 86 13.35 9.95 32.02
CA ILE A 86 13.87 8.75 31.37
C ILE A 86 14.35 7.84 32.49
N ASP A 87 13.73 6.68 32.68
CA ASP A 87 14.18 5.73 33.70
C ASP A 87 15.51 5.08 33.30
N MET A 88 15.66 4.77 32.01
CA MET A 88 16.85 4.15 31.44
C MET A 88 17.18 4.76 30.07
N LEU A 89 18.43 5.20 29.89
CA LEU A 89 18.95 5.66 28.60
C LEU A 89 20.04 4.70 28.11
N ILE A 90 19.91 4.16 26.91
CA ILE A 90 20.93 3.33 26.27
C ILE A 90 21.60 4.14 25.17
N MET A 91 22.92 4.31 25.26
CA MET A 91 23.74 4.88 24.20
C MET A 91 24.28 3.72 23.35
N SER A 92 23.74 3.52 22.15
CA SER A 92 24.07 2.36 21.33
C SER A 92 25.56 2.34 20.98
N HIS A 93 26.10 3.46 20.52
CA HIS A 93 27.52 3.70 20.28
C HIS A 93 27.79 5.22 20.20
N ALA A 94 29.06 5.61 20.15
CA ALA A 94 29.48 6.99 20.33
C ALA A 94 29.59 7.83 19.04
N HIS A 95 28.67 7.62 18.09
CA HIS A 95 28.54 8.51 16.93
C HIS A 95 27.62 9.69 17.22
N ARG A 96 27.91 10.80 16.54
CA ARG A 96 27.27 12.09 16.80
C ARG A 96 25.77 12.07 16.50
N ASP A 97 25.33 11.31 15.51
CA ASP A 97 23.93 11.09 15.18
C ASP A 97 23.21 10.10 16.10
N HIS A 98 23.89 9.58 17.12
CA HIS A 98 23.29 8.76 18.17
C HIS A 98 23.33 9.47 19.53
N ILE A 99 24.43 10.15 19.85
CA ILE A 99 24.63 10.77 21.18
C ILE A 99 24.53 12.30 21.17
N GLY A 100 24.49 12.94 20.00
CA GLY A 100 24.58 14.39 19.87
C GLY A 100 23.48 15.12 20.62
N GLY A 101 22.23 14.68 20.48
CA GLY A 101 21.10 15.28 21.21
C GLY A 101 21.20 15.18 22.73
N MET A 102 22.04 14.28 23.27
CA MET A 102 22.22 14.17 24.73
C MET A 102 22.78 15.46 25.34
N VAL A 103 23.51 16.27 24.56
CA VAL A 103 24.05 17.56 25.00
C VAL A 103 22.94 18.53 25.42
N GLY A 104 21.83 18.57 24.67
CA GLY A 104 20.65 19.38 25.01
C GLY A 104 19.72 18.70 26.02
N LEU A 105 19.66 17.36 26.00
CA LEU A 105 18.74 16.58 26.81
C LEU A 105 19.16 16.45 28.28
N ILE A 106 20.42 16.11 28.54
CA ILE A 106 20.94 15.84 29.90
C ILE A 106 20.75 17.03 30.85
N PRO A 107 20.86 18.31 30.45
CA PRO A 107 20.61 19.40 31.38
C PRO A 107 19.13 19.58 31.77
N LYS A 108 18.18 19.06 30.97
CA LYS A 108 16.75 19.44 31.02
C LYS A 108 15.81 18.35 31.49
N ILE A 109 16.14 17.08 31.25
CA ILE A 109 15.29 15.94 31.60
C ILE A 109 15.91 15.14 32.75
N GLU A 110 15.07 14.61 33.65
CA GLU A 110 15.53 13.68 34.69
C GLU A 110 15.89 12.33 34.06
N ILE A 111 17.10 11.82 34.34
CA ILE A 111 17.58 10.54 33.82
C ILE A 111 17.95 9.66 35.02
N GLY A 112 17.38 8.45 35.08
CA GLY A 112 17.60 7.49 36.14
C GLY A 112 18.98 6.84 36.06
N GLU A 113 19.25 6.14 34.96
CA GLU A 113 20.55 5.51 34.69
C GLU A 113 20.86 5.49 33.18
N VAL A 114 22.15 5.40 32.86
CA VAL A 114 22.65 5.34 31.49
C VAL A 114 23.43 4.04 31.28
N TYR A 115 23.23 3.40 30.14
CA TYR A 115 23.99 2.25 29.69
C TYR A 115 24.77 2.58 28.43
N GLU A 116 26.04 2.19 28.39
CA GLU A 116 26.96 2.43 27.27
C GLU A 116 28.13 1.45 27.32
N ASN A 117 28.94 1.31 26.28
CA ASN A 117 30.02 0.31 26.23
C ASN A 117 31.44 0.88 26.02
N ARG A 118 31.66 2.18 26.30
CA ARG A 118 32.92 2.96 26.39
C ARG A 118 34.00 2.64 25.37
N ILE A 119 33.79 3.14 24.15
CA ILE A 119 34.77 3.15 23.07
C ILE A 119 34.72 4.49 22.33
N SER A 120 35.11 5.61 22.96
CA SER A 120 35.30 6.86 22.20
C SER A 120 36.25 7.83 22.88
N THR A 121 37.07 8.47 22.05
CA THR A 121 38.01 9.55 22.39
C THR A 121 37.49 10.93 21.99
N THR A 122 36.27 11.02 21.44
CA THR A 122 35.72 12.29 20.99
C THR A 122 35.45 13.26 22.15
N GLN A 123 35.58 14.56 21.86
CA GLN A 123 35.29 15.62 22.82
C GLN A 123 33.84 15.59 23.29
N MET A 124 32.90 15.38 22.35
CA MET A 124 31.46 15.28 22.64
C MET A 124 31.15 14.17 23.63
N TYR A 125 31.65 12.96 23.39
CA TYR A 125 31.47 11.83 24.30
C TYR A 125 32.03 12.13 25.69
N SER A 126 33.24 12.72 25.75
CA SER A 126 33.86 13.15 27.01
C SER A 126 33.02 14.18 27.77
N ASP A 127 32.39 15.12 27.07
CA ASP A 127 31.55 16.14 27.68
C ASP A 127 30.21 15.58 28.16
N ILE A 128 29.62 14.63 27.43
CA ILE A 128 28.45 13.85 27.88
C ILE A 128 28.76 13.13 29.19
N LEU A 129 29.86 12.41 29.29
CA LEU A 129 30.25 11.73 30.53
C LEU A 129 30.47 12.71 31.69
N LYS A 130 31.05 13.89 31.44
CA LYS A 130 31.18 14.94 32.47
C LYS A 130 29.82 15.45 32.92
N MET A 131 28.87 15.67 32.01
CA MET A 131 27.51 16.10 32.35
C MET A 131 26.77 15.06 33.20
N LEU A 132 26.85 13.78 32.82
CA LEU A 132 26.28 12.67 33.59
C LEU A 132 26.88 12.59 35.00
N LYS A 133 28.22 12.66 35.09
CA LYS A 133 28.95 12.68 36.37
C LYS A 133 28.58 13.89 37.23
N ALA A 134 28.47 15.08 36.65
CA ALA A 134 28.09 16.30 37.36
C ALA A 134 26.67 16.23 37.94
N ARG A 135 25.77 15.44 37.31
CA ARG A 135 24.40 15.20 37.79
C ARG A 135 24.26 13.95 38.66
N ASN A 136 25.35 13.26 38.97
CA ASN A 136 25.35 11.97 39.70
C ASN A 136 24.46 10.89 39.05
N ILE A 137 24.38 10.88 37.71
CA ILE A 137 23.64 9.85 36.98
C ILE A 137 24.54 8.61 36.85
N PRO A 138 24.10 7.41 37.31
CA PRO A 138 24.84 6.17 37.14
C PRO A 138 25.07 5.84 35.67
N VAL A 139 26.29 5.41 35.34
CA VAL A 139 26.67 4.96 33.99
C VAL A 139 27.17 3.51 34.08
N ASN A 140 26.41 2.59 33.48
CA ASN A 140 26.61 1.16 33.51
C ASN A 140 27.09 0.62 32.15
N LYS A 141 27.64 -0.60 32.14
CA LYS A 141 28.10 -1.27 30.92
C LYS A 141 27.13 -2.34 30.45
N LEU A 142 26.97 -2.46 29.13
CA LEU A 142 26.28 -3.57 28.49
C LEU A 142 27.20 -4.29 27.51
N TRP A 143 27.17 -5.61 27.61
CA TRP A 143 27.87 -6.55 26.74
C TRP A 143 26.92 -7.65 26.33
N LYS A 144 27.29 -8.37 25.27
CA LYS A 144 26.58 -9.57 24.83
C LYS A 144 26.28 -10.51 26.00
N ASP A 145 25.06 -11.05 25.98
CA ASP A 145 24.44 -11.95 26.96
C ASP A 145 23.97 -11.27 28.26
N ASP A 146 24.21 -9.96 28.45
CA ASP A 146 23.58 -9.20 29.54
C ASP A 146 22.06 -9.13 29.36
N LYS A 147 21.34 -9.18 30.48
CA LYS A 147 19.87 -9.15 30.52
C LYS A 147 19.37 -8.09 31.47
N ILE A 148 18.30 -7.40 31.06
CA ILE A 148 17.62 -6.38 31.86
C ILE A 148 16.13 -6.70 31.91
N ASP A 149 15.58 -6.82 33.11
CA ASP A 149 14.15 -6.95 33.35
C ASP A 149 13.53 -5.55 33.50
N LEU A 150 12.65 -5.17 32.56
CA LEU A 150 11.97 -3.89 32.60
C LEU A 150 10.69 -3.95 33.45
N GLY A 151 10.25 -5.13 33.91
CA GLY A 151 8.93 -5.37 34.48
C GLY A 151 7.90 -5.71 33.39
N ASP A 152 6.65 -5.94 33.79
CA ASP A 152 5.52 -6.25 32.88
C ASP A 152 5.73 -7.48 31.96
N GLY A 153 6.69 -8.35 32.31
CA GLY A 153 7.09 -9.47 31.46
C GLY A 153 7.91 -9.06 30.23
N ILE A 154 8.59 -7.91 30.30
CA ILE A 154 9.47 -7.39 29.25
C ILE A 154 10.92 -7.64 29.63
N GLU A 155 11.64 -8.40 28.81
CA GLU A 155 13.08 -8.68 28.98
C GLU A 155 13.86 -8.09 27.80
N ILE A 156 14.94 -7.37 28.12
CA ILE A 156 15.99 -6.97 27.18
C ILE A 156 17.14 -7.98 27.28
N THR A 157 17.62 -8.46 26.13
CA THR A 157 18.87 -9.22 26.00
C THR A 157 19.80 -8.50 25.05
N VAL A 158 21.05 -8.31 25.45
CA VAL A 158 22.09 -7.69 24.62
C VAL A 158 22.72 -8.76 23.73
N LEU A 159 22.72 -8.55 22.42
CA LEU A 159 23.27 -9.50 21.44
C LEU A 159 24.71 -9.16 21.02
N HIS A 160 25.09 -7.88 21.09
CA HIS A 160 26.38 -7.35 20.69
C HIS A 160 26.67 -6.05 21.48
N PRO A 161 27.92 -5.64 21.73
CA PRO A 161 29.18 -6.34 21.44
C PRO A 161 29.62 -7.33 22.52
N PRO A 162 30.44 -8.34 22.18
CA PRO A 162 31.04 -9.23 23.16
C PRO A 162 32.13 -8.50 23.96
N LYS A 163 32.23 -8.82 25.25
CA LYS A 163 33.20 -8.21 26.19
C LYS A 163 34.67 -8.30 25.72
N LYS A 164 35.02 -9.28 24.89
CA LYS A 164 36.38 -9.46 24.32
C LYS A 164 36.83 -8.22 23.51
N TRP A 165 35.89 -7.47 22.92
CA TRP A 165 36.17 -6.25 22.14
C TRP A 165 36.66 -5.09 23.01
N GLN A 166 36.48 -5.14 24.33
CA GLN A 166 37.06 -4.17 25.27
C GLN A 166 38.60 -4.18 25.24
N THR A 167 39.23 -5.28 24.82
CA THR A 167 40.68 -5.54 25.00
C THR A 167 41.47 -5.70 23.70
N GLN A 168 40.82 -5.72 22.53
CA GLN A 168 41.50 -5.92 21.25
C GLN A 168 42.10 -4.61 20.70
N SER A 169 43.34 -4.31 21.08
CA SER A 169 44.23 -3.43 20.33
C SER A 169 44.86 -4.22 19.17
N GLY A 170 44.30 -4.18 17.96
CA GLY A 170 44.97 -4.79 16.80
C GLY A 170 44.11 -5.33 15.66
N MET A 171 43.27 -4.51 15.04
CA MET A 171 42.87 -4.75 13.65
C MET A 171 43.32 -3.54 12.80
N GLY A 172 44.32 -3.75 11.93
CA GLY A 172 44.42 -2.98 10.68
C GLY A 172 45.36 -1.77 10.56
N VAL A 173 46.56 -1.73 11.15
CA VAL A 173 47.53 -0.68 10.75
C VAL A 173 47.99 -0.91 9.30
N SER A 174 47.58 -0.06 8.36
CA SER A 174 48.36 0.18 7.14
C SER A 174 49.47 1.20 7.45
N GLU A 175 50.70 0.89 7.06
CA GLU A 175 51.95 1.53 7.46
C GLU A 175 52.15 3.03 7.10
N ASN A 176 51.12 3.82 6.77
CA ASN A 176 51.32 5.20 6.25
C ASN A 176 50.47 6.31 6.91
N ALA A 177 50.08 6.18 8.19
CA ALA A 177 49.33 7.24 8.89
C ALA A 177 50.20 8.34 9.53
N ALA A 178 51.53 8.18 9.57
CA ALA A 178 52.44 9.14 10.20
C ALA A 178 52.74 10.39 9.34
N ASP A 179 52.44 10.38 8.03
CA ASP A 179 52.87 11.42 7.10
C ASP A 179 51.84 12.54 6.81
N ASN A 180 50.64 12.48 7.38
CA ASN A 180 49.58 13.47 7.07
C ASN A 180 49.39 14.59 8.10
N PHE A 181 50.11 14.60 9.23
CA PHE A 181 49.97 15.63 10.27
C PHE A 181 50.83 16.89 10.06
N THR A 182 51.67 16.95 9.02
CA THR A 182 52.53 18.11 8.72
C THR A 182 51.98 19.02 7.61
N LYS A 183 50.78 18.76 7.06
CA LYS A 183 50.25 19.49 5.89
C LYS A 183 48.99 20.34 6.11
N ILE A 184 48.47 20.45 7.33
CA ILE A 184 47.34 21.33 7.63
C ILE A 184 47.75 22.32 8.72
N GLY A 185 48.31 23.45 8.29
CA GLY A 185 48.73 24.53 9.17
C GLY A 185 47.56 25.21 9.89
N ILE A 186 47.19 24.69 11.06
CA ILE A 186 46.27 25.37 11.99
C ILE A 186 47.09 25.91 13.17
N SER A 187 47.82 26.99 12.91
CA SER A 187 48.26 27.91 13.97
C SER A 187 47.11 28.89 14.24
N GLY A 188 46.25 28.59 15.21
CA GLY A 188 45.23 29.57 15.57
C GLY A 188 44.06 29.08 16.40
N LEU A 189 44.29 28.39 17.52
CA LEU A 189 43.34 28.30 18.63
C LEU A 189 44.10 28.17 19.96
N ALA A 190 45.05 29.07 20.19
CA ALA A 190 45.61 29.31 21.52
C ALA A 190 44.88 30.51 22.11
N ASN A 191 43.79 30.25 22.85
CA ASN A 191 43.26 31.05 23.97
C ASN A 191 41.84 30.57 24.34
N SER A 192 41.76 29.50 25.14
CA SER A 192 40.62 29.29 26.04
C SER A 192 41.14 28.67 27.35
N PRO A 193 40.71 29.17 28.53
CA PRO A 193 41.34 28.83 29.80
C PRO A 193 40.71 27.56 30.36
N ILE A 194 41.39 26.42 30.22
CA ILE A 194 41.04 25.20 30.95
C ILE A 194 42.23 24.82 31.82
N GLY A 195 41.97 24.84 33.12
CA GLY A 195 42.93 24.69 34.19
C GLY A 195 43.58 23.31 34.26
N ASP A 196 44.79 23.37 34.79
CA ASP A 196 45.63 22.35 35.39
C ASP A 196 45.04 20.93 35.54
N ILE A 197 45.56 20.01 34.70
CA ILE A 197 45.23 18.58 34.63
C ILE A 197 46.06 17.73 35.61
N SER A 198 46.83 18.35 36.51
CA SER A 198 47.82 17.65 37.36
C SER A 198 47.24 16.83 38.53
N ASN A 199 45.91 16.76 38.71
CA ASN A 199 45.29 16.14 39.90
C ASN A 199 44.45 14.87 39.67
N LEU A 200 44.59 14.18 38.54
CA LEU A 200 43.97 12.85 38.38
C LEU A 200 44.81 11.78 39.11
N LYS A 201 44.23 11.21 40.18
CA LYS A 201 44.80 10.12 40.97
C LYS A 201 44.96 8.84 40.16
N LYS A 202 45.94 8.03 40.56
CA LYS A 202 46.60 6.96 39.80
C LYS A 202 45.92 5.57 39.85
N ASP A 203 44.66 5.48 40.28
CA ASP A 203 44.00 4.20 40.61
C ASP A 203 42.74 3.86 39.79
N ASP A 204 42.41 4.62 38.74
CA ASP A 204 41.34 4.24 37.80
C ASP A 204 41.95 3.55 36.57
N ASP A 205 41.34 2.43 36.15
CA ASP A 205 41.73 1.53 35.06
C ASP A 205 42.55 2.16 33.92
N PRO A 206 43.60 1.47 33.40
CA PRO A 206 44.50 2.04 32.42
C PRO A 206 43.72 2.61 31.25
N ILE A 207 43.88 3.92 31.07
CA ILE A 207 43.39 4.67 29.92
C ILE A 207 44.05 4.03 28.68
N VAL A 208 43.32 3.16 27.99
CA VAL A 208 43.73 2.64 26.68
C VAL A 208 43.48 3.73 25.65
N LEU A 209 44.46 4.61 25.51
CA LEU A 209 44.58 5.59 24.42
C LEU A 209 45.22 4.90 23.21
N ASN A 210 44.68 5.20 22.03
CA ASN A 210 45.15 4.90 20.68
C ASN A 210 44.83 3.49 20.13
N ALA A 211 43.86 3.45 19.18
CA ALA A 211 43.74 2.53 18.02
C ALA A 211 42.32 1.95 17.72
N ALA A 212 41.24 2.35 18.43
CA ALA A 212 39.90 1.73 18.26
C ALA A 212 38.87 2.57 17.47
N GLU A 213 39.29 3.60 16.73
CA GLU A 213 38.36 4.49 15.99
C GLU A 213 37.95 3.98 14.60
N GLU A 214 38.51 2.88 14.08
CA GLU A 214 38.30 2.54 12.67
C GLU A 214 36.88 2.11 12.31
N ASN A 215 36.04 1.67 13.27
CA ASN A 215 34.61 1.44 13.01
C ASN A 215 33.75 1.35 14.30
N LEU A 216 33.36 2.50 14.86
CA LEU A 216 32.49 2.54 16.06
C LEU A 216 31.09 1.97 15.82
N ASN A 217 30.64 1.87 14.57
CA ASN A 217 29.33 1.31 14.21
C ASN A 217 29.20 -0.13 14.70
N ASN A 218 30.24 -0.94 14.49
CA ASN A 218 30.24 -2.33 14.93
C ASN A 218 30.25 -2.47 16.45
N PHE A 219 30.62 -1.43 17.22
CA PHE A 219 30.46 -1.44 18.67
C PHE A 219 29.03 -1.13 19.12
N SER A 220 28.05 -1.02 18.22
CA SER A 220 26.65 -0.82 18.60
C SER A 220 26.16 -1.88 19.59
N ILE A 221 25.52 -1.40 20.67
CA ILE A 221 24.77 -2.24 21.59
C ILE A 221 23.50 -2.70 20.85
N VAL A 222 23.53 -3.92 20.32
CA VAL A 222 22.39 -4.52 19.64
C VAL A 222 21.47 -5.16 20.68
N VAL A 223 20.24 -4.64 20.81
CA VAL A 223 19.29 -5.05 21.83
C VAL A 223 18.15 -5.87 21.22
N ARG A 224 17.84 -7.00 21.84
CA ARG A 224 16.61 -7.75 21.64
C ARG A 224 15.66 -7.50 22.82
N MET A 225 14.51 -6.90 22.57
CA MET A 225 13.45 -6.73 23.58
C MET A 225 12.30 -7.68 23.28
N GLN A 226 11.89 -8.49 24.26
CA GLN A 226 10.76 -9.40 24.13
C GLN A 226 9.63 -9.01 25.08
N TYR A 227 8.42 -8.91 24.53
CA TYR A 227 7.18 -8.77 25.29
C TYR A 227 6.19 -9.86 24.85
N LYS A 228 6.01 -10.88 25.69
CA LYS A 228 5.25 -12.09 25.38
C LYS A 228 5.72 -12.72 24.06
N ASN A 229 4.89 -12.67 23.01
CA ASN A 229 5.17 -13.25 21.69
C ASN A 229 5.80 -12.27 20.70
N ILE A 230 5.90 -10.99 21.05
CA ILE A 230 6.44 -9.94 20.19
C ILE A 230 7.91 -9.68 20.55
N VAL A 231 8.75 -9.60 19.52
CA VAL A 231 10.18 -9.33 19.64
C VAL A 231 10.54 -8.10 18.82
N TYR A 232 11.16 -7.12 19.47
CA TYR A 232 11.80 -5.97 18.84
C TYR A 232 13.31 -6.19 18.83
N GLN A 233 13.98 -5.80 17.75
CA GLN A 233 15.43 -5.74 17.71
C GLN A 233 15.89 -4.33 17.32
N PHE A 234 16.75 -3.74 18.15
CA PHE A 234 17.34 -2.42 17.96
C PHE A 234 18.81 -2.60 17.56
N GLY A 235 19.14 -2.28 16.31
CA GLY A 235 20.43 -2.56 15.70
C GLY A 235 21.52 -1.52 15.91
N GLY A 236 21.16 -0.28 16.28
CA GLY A 236 22.07 0.87 16.18
C GLY A 236 22.66 0.93 14.77
N ASP A 237 23.99 1.08 14.69
CA ASP A 237 24.71 1.09 13.41
C ASP A 237 25.48 -0.20 13.12
N ALA A 238 25.19 -1.31 13.80
CA ALA A 238 25.88 -2.59 13.58
C ALA A 238 26.01 -2.95 12.07
N GLU A 239 27.24 -3.20 11.61
CA GLU A 239 27.53 -3.55 10.22
C GLU A 239 27.73 -5.06 10.06
N ALA A 240 28.00 -5.50 8.84
CA ALA A 240 28.13 -6.92 8.48
C ALA A 240 29.01 -7.74 9.44
N GLN A 241 30.11 -7.17 9.97
CA GLN A 241 30.96 -7.86 10.94
C GLN A 241 30.22 -8.17 12.26
N ALA A 242 29.50 -7.19 12.82
CA ALA A 242 28.71 -7.40 14.03
C ALA A 242 27.54 -8.35 13.76
N GLU A 243 26.90 -8.26 12.59
CA GLU A 243 25.87 -9.19 12.15
C GLU A 243 26.39 -10.64 12.08
N ASP A 244 27.55 -10.87 11.46
CA ASP A 244 28.18 -12.19 11.37
C ASP A 244 28.53 -12.76 12.76
N GLU A 245 29.03 -11.93 13.67
CA GLU A 245 29.29 -12.36 15.06
C GLU A 245 27.99 -12.72 15.80
N ILE A 246 26.91 -11.97 15.59
CA ILE A 246 25.58 -12.29 16.14
C ILE A 246 25.11 -13.64 15.57
N LEU A 247 25.18 -13.85 14.25
CA LEU A 247 24.76 -15.11 13.61
C LEU A 247 25.56 -16.31 14.11
N ALA A 248 26.86 -16.14 14.35
CA ALA A 248 27.74 -17.20 14.81
C ALA A 248 27.48 -17.57 16.29
N ALA A 249 27.09 -16.61 17.11
CA ALA A 249 27.06 -16.75 18.57
C ALA A 249 25.66 -16.83 19.18
N VAL A 250 24.61 -16.43 18.46
CA VAL A 250 23.23 -16.38 18.97
C VAL A 250 22.38 -17.50 18.34
N PRO A 251 21.70 -18.34 19.15
CA PRO A 251 20.78 -19.35 18.63
C PRO A 251 19.71 -18.73 17.72
N GLU A 252 19.41 -19.35 16.57
CA GLU A 252 18.45 -18.87 15.57
C GLU A 252 17.08 -18.46 16.15
N LYS A 253 16.58 -19.19 17.16
CA LYS A 253 15.32 -18.87 17.85
C LYS A 253 15.31 -17.51 18.58
N LEU A 254 16.50 -17.01 18.95
CA LEU A 254 16.67 -15.71 19.60
C LEU A 254 16.91 -14.59 18.58
N ILE A 255 17.21 -14.94 17.32
CA ILE A 255 17.43 -13.97 16.24
C ILE A 255 16.09 -13.55 15.61
N LYS A 256 15.12 -14.48 15.49
CA LYS A 256 13.81 -14.16 14.89
C LYS A 256 13.15 -12.94 15.56
N THR A 257 12.79 -11.96 14.75
CA THR A 257 12.33 -10.64 15.18
C THR A 257 11.00 -10.31 14.53
N TYR A 258 10.10 -9.62 15.25
CA TYR A 258 8.86 -9.11 14.67
C TYR A 258 9.08 -7.70 14.12
N VAL A 259 9.61 -6.79 14.93
CA VAL A 259 9.94 -5.41 14.54
C VAL A 259 11.45 -5.20 14.57
N TYR A 260 12.05 -4.94 13.40
CA TYR A 260 13.48 -4.70 13.26
C TYR A 260 13.75 -3.22 13.01
N LYS A 261 14.45 -2.55 13.94
CA LYS A 261 15.08 -1.28 13.65
C LYS A 261 16.33 -1.54 12.84
N VAL A 262 16.25 -1.19 11.56
CA VAL A 262 17.29 -1.40 10.56
C VAL A 262 18.59 -0.76 11.00
N CYS A 263 19.66 -1.56 10.97
CA CYS A 263 20.98 -1.11 11.35
C CYS A 263 21.52 -0.02 10.40
N HIS A 264 22.24 0.94 10.95
CA HIS A 264 23.04 1.93 10.21
C HIS A 264 22.22 2.73 9.20
N HIS A 265 21.03 3.13 9.60
CA HIS A 265 20.09 3.93 8.81
C HIS A 265 19.73 3.30 7.44
N GLY A 266 20.01 2.00 7.26
CA GLY A 266 19.89 1.29 5.97
C GLY A 266 21.09 1.45 5.03
N SER A 267 22.29 1.67 5.55
CA SER A 267 23.56 1.66 4.81
C SER A 267 23.76 0.35 4.00
N SER A 268 24.58 0.40 2.94
CA SER A 268 25.01 -0.80 2.21
C SER A 268 25.98 -1.70 2.99
N THR A 269 26.45 -1.25 4.16
CA THR A 269 27.38 -2.00 5.03
C THR A 269 26.67 -2.89 6.05
N SER A 270 25.34 -2.77 6.18
CA SER A 270 24.52 -3.52 7.14
C SER A 270 23.34 -4.21 6.46
N SER A 271 22.52 -4.91 7.26
CA SER A 271 21.36 -5.69 6.86
C SER A 271 21.69 -6.64 5.71
N THR A 272 22.75 -7.44 5.93
CA THR A 272 23.17 -8.47 4.99
C THR A 272 22.07 -9.49 4.75
N THR A 273 22.06 -10.12 3.58
CA THR A 273 21.05 -11.14 3.26
C THR A 273 21.12 -12.35 4.20
N ALA A 274 22.32 -12.72 4.67
CA ALA A 274 22.50 -13.78 5.65
C ALA A 274 21.84 -13.43 7.00
N TYR A 275 22.00 -12.17 7.44
CA TYR A 275 21.38 -11.68 8.68
C TYR A 275 19.86 -11.62 8.57
N LEU A 276 19.34 -10.99 7.52
CA LEU A 276 17.90 -10.86 7.28
C LEU A 276 17.20 -12.21 7.10
N ALA A 277 17.87 -13.20 6.49
CA ALA A 277 17.35 -14.56 6.34
C ALA A 277 17.12 -15.28 7.67
N LYS A 278 17.89 -14.93 8.71
CA LYS A 278 17.72 -15.45 10.08
C LYS A 278 16.78 -14.57 10.91
N LEU A 279 16.81 -13.26 10.68
CA LEU A 279 15.98 -12.29 11.37
C LEU A 279 14.49 -12.44 11.03
N LYS A 280 14.18 -12.60 9.74
CA LYS A 280 12.82 -12.70 9.16
C LYS A 280 11.83 -11.69 9.78
N PRO A 281 12.14 -10.38 9.72
CA PRO A 281 11.28 -9.36 10.31
C PRO A 281 9.92 -9.34 9.64
N GLU A 282 8.86 -9.17 10.42
CA GLU A 282 7.53 -8.85 9.87
C GLU A 282 7.49 -7.38 9.44
N VAL A 283 8.09 -6.50 10.24
CA VAL A 283 8.19 -5.07 10.02
C VAL A 283 9.63 -4.61 10.19
N SER A 284 10.12 -3.81 9.25
CA SER A 284 11.41 -3.13 9.32
C SER A 284 11.21 -1.62 9.42
N VAL A 285 11.90 -0.95 10.34
CA VAL A 285 11.85 0.51 10.54
C VAL A 285 13.22 1.10 10.26
N ILE A 286 13.30 2.06 9.35
CA ILE A 286 14.53 2.75 8.97
C ILE A 286 14.45 4.18 9.53
N SER A 287 15.32 4.52 10.47
CA SER A 287 15.51 5.91 10.86
C SER A 287 16.52 6.55 9.92
N CYS A 288 16.12 7.59 9.22
CA CYS A 288 16.98 8.42 8.39
C CYS A 288 16.32 9.79 8.14
N GLY A 289 17.13 10.80 7.84
CA GLY A 289 16.65 12.16 7.60
C GLY A 289 16.28 12.44 6.15
N VAL A 290 15.32 13.35 5.94
CA VAL A 290 15.02 13.91 4.62
C VAL A 290 16.27 14.59 4.06
N ASN A 291 16.73 14.15 2.89
CA ASN A 291 17.96 14.63 2.24
C ASN A 291 19.24 14.42 3.08
N ASN A 292 19.31 13.33 3.87
CA ASN A 292 20.54 12.99 4.57
C ASN A 292 21.73 12.86 3.58
N GLN A 293 22.89 13.36 3.98
CA GLN A 293 24.06 13.49 3.11
C GLN A 293 24.68 12.14 2.73
N PHE A 294 24.40 11.10 3.53
CA PHE A 294 24.86 9.73 3.33
C PHE A 294 24.07 8.99 2.24
N ARG A 295 22.94 9.56 1.78
CA ARG A 295 22.02 8.94 0.81
C ARG A 295 21.47 7.59 1.29
N HIS A 296 21.26 7.48 2.59
CA HIS A 296 20.61 6.33 3.21
C HIS A 296 19.07 6.46 3.13
N PRO A 297 18.32 5.36 3.05
CA PRO A 297 18.81 3.98 2.91
C PRO A 297 19.42 3.71 1.51
N ALA A 298 20.44 2.86 1.46
CA ALA A 298 21.10 2.47 0.23
C ALA A 298 20.17 1.57 -0.63
N PRO A 299 20.19 1.72 -1.98
CA PRO A 299 19.28 0.96 -2.85
C PRO A 299 19.36 -0.56 -2.70
N ASN A 300 20.55 -1.13 -2.47
CA ASN A 300 20.71 -2.58 -2.29
C ASN A 300 20.15 -3.06 -0.95
N THR A 301 20.32 -2.28 0.11
CA THR A 301 19.77 -2.59 1.44
C THR A 301 18.25 -2.54 1.42
N LEU A 302 17.67 -1.55 0.74
CA LEU A 302 16.22 -1.45 0.56
C LEU A 302 15.67 -2.69 -0.18
N LYS A 303 16.30 -3.11 -1.28
CA LYS A 303 15.93 -4.35 -2.00
C LYS A 303 16.00 -5.60 -1.12
N ASN A 304 17.02 -5.71 -0.27
CA ASN A 304 17.12 -6.82 0.66
C ASN A 304 15.96 -6.80 1.67
N LEU A 305 15.65 -5.63 2.25
CA LEU A 305 14.56 -5.48 3.21
C LEU A 305 13.20 -5.76 2.59
N GLU A 306 12.96 -5.33 1.34
CA GLU A 306 11.73 -5.61 0.57
C GLU A 306 11.51 -7.11 0.34
N PHE A 307 12.60 -7.89 0.25
CA PHE A 307 12.52 -9.34 0.10
C PHE A 307 12.18 -10.05 1.43
N TYR A 308 12.70 -9.57 2.56
CA TYR A 308 12.59 -10.27 3.85
C TYR A 308 11.50 -9.73 4.79
N SER A 309 11.03 -8.50 4.58
CA SER A 309 10.03 -7.83 5.43
C SER A 309 8.68 -7.74 4.74
N LYS A 310 7.56 -7.80 5.49
CA LYS A 310 6.24 -7.53 4.91
C LYS A 310 5.93 -6.05 4.82
N VAL A 311 6.45 -5.26 5.77
CA VAL A 311 6.24 -3.81 5.85
C VAL A 311 7.56 -3.11 6.14
N ILE A 312 7.80 -2.00 5.47
CA ILE A 312 8.95 -1.11 5.71
C ILE A 312 8.41 0.27 6.03
N TYR A 313 8.83 0.82 7.18
CA TYR A 313 8.60 2.22 7.55
C TYR A 313 9.91 3.00 7.49
N ARG A 314 9.84 4.27 7.12
CA ARG A 314 11.01 5.17 7.06
C ARG A 314 10.70 6.52 7.67
N THR A 315 11.52 7.02 8.58
CA THR A 315 11.25 8.32 9.22
C THR A 315 11.31 9.50 8.25
N ASP A 316 12.09 9.42 7.17
CA ASP A 316 12.13 10.49 6.17
C ASP A 316 10.82 10.65 5.39
N ILE A 317 10.12 9.54 5.14
CA ILE A 317 8.83 9.48 4.42
C ILE A 317 7.65 9.51 5.39
N ASP A 318 7.63 8.57 6.33
CA ASP A 318 6.53 8.31 7.26
C ASP A 318 6.60 9.15 8.53
N LYS A 319 7.66 9.93 8.73
CA LYS A 319 7.87 10.74 9.94
C LYS A 319 8.00 9.85 11.18
N THR A 320 7.50 10.30 12.33
CA THR A 320 7.57 9.51 13.57
C THR A 320 6.70 8.27 13.43
N ILE A 321 7.25 7.10 13.76
CA ILE A 321 6.56 5.82 13.71
C ILE A 321 6.32 5.34 15.13
N GLU A 322 5.06 5.19 15.53
CA GLU A 322 4.69 4.70 16.85
C GLU A 322 4.04 3.33 16.72
N SER A 323 4.47 2.39 17.56
CA SER A 323 3.90 1.05 17.66
C SER A 323 3.39 0.77 19.06
N TRP A 324 2.36 -0.06 19.17
CA TRP A 324 1.84 -0.53 20.44
C TRP A 324 1.38 -1.98 20.39
N SER A 325 1.50 -2.65 21.54
CA SER A 325 1.24 -4.08 21.64
C SER A 325 0.71 -4.47 23.01
N ASP A 326 -0.23 -5.42 23.03
CA ASP A 326 -0.62 -6.17 24.23
C ASP A 326 0.20 -7.48 24.41
N GLY A 327 1.17 -7.70 23.52
CA GLY A 327 2.04 -8.87 23.44
C GLY A 327 1.49 -10.03 22.59
N SER A 328 0.34 -9.86 21.95
CA SER A 328 -0.21 -10.79 20.95
C SER A 328 -0.10 -10.26 19.51
N ALA A 329 -0.33 -8.96 19.31
CA ALA A 329 -0.23 -8.28 18.03
C ALA A 329 0.47 -6.93 18.18
N VAL A 330 1.02 -6.40 17.07
CA VAL A 330 1.62 -5.07 17.03
C VAL A 330 0.85 -4.19 16.05
N ASN A 331 0.53 -3.00 16.51
CA ASN A 331 -0.20 -1.97 15.80
C ASN A 331 0.73 -0.78 15.54
N PHE A 332 0.59 -0.10 14.39
CA PHE A 332 1.43 1.05 14.03
C PHE A 332 0.60 2.31 13.70
N SER A 333 1.21 3.49 13.83
CA SER A 333 0.79 4.79 13.30
C SER A 333 2.00 5.65 12.91
N THR A 334 1.82 6.60 11.99
CA THR A 334 2.89 7.44 11.44
C THR A 334 2.46 8.93 11.41
N GLY A 335 3.38 9.89 11.57
CA GLY A 335 3.05 11.33 11.61
C GLY A 335 4.15 12.28 12.13
N SER A 336 3.96 13.59 11.99
CA SER A 336 4.92 14.60 12.48
C SER A 336 4.98 14.64 14.03
N SER A 337 6.16 14.89 14.60
CA SER A 337 6.37 15.01 16.05
C SER A 337 6.24 16.45 16.57
N PRO A 338 5.67 16.71 17.79
CA PRO A 338 4.95 15.74 18.59
C PRO A 338 3.71 15.30 17.85
N ASN A 339 3.43 13.99 17.88
CA ASN A 339 2.24 13.39 17.27
C ASN A 339 1.01 13.79 18.11
N SER A 340 0.71 15.09 18.14
CA SER A 340 -0.46 15.66 18.79
C SER A 340 -1.66 15.22 17.99
N MET A 341 -2.57 14.51 18.63
CA MET A 341 -3.71 13.89 17.96
C MET A 341 -4.67 14.87 17.30
N VAL A 342 -4.57 16.19 17.49
CA VAL A 342 -5.45 17.20 16.87
C VAL A 342 -4.68 18.46 16.42
N THR A 343 -5.05 19.04 15.28
CA THR A 343 -4.76 20.46 14.94
C THR A 343 -5.86 21.37 15.51
N SER A 344 -5.51 22.54 16.06
CA SER A 344 -6.47 23.48 16.67
C SER A 344 -7.71 23.72 15.81
N ALA A 345 -8.91 23.59 16.38
CA ALA A 345 -10.18 23.72 15.67
C ALA A 345 -10.39 25.15 15.15
N LYS A 346 -10.88 25.28 13.91
CA LYS A 346 -11.07 26.56 13.22
C LYS A 346 -12.50 26.71 12.73
N ILE A 347 -13.02 27.94 12.83
CA ILE A 347 -14.26 28.32 12.16
C ILE A 347 -13.92 28.78 10.74
N THR A 348 -14.43 28.08 9.74
CA THR A 348 -14.11 28.35 8.32
C THR A 348 -15.24 29.05 7.56
N ASP A 349 -16.51 28.75 7.89
CA ASP A 349 -17.67 29.37 7.25
C ASP A 349 -18.73 29.77 8.30
N LEU A 350 -19.09 31.06 8.35
CA LEU A 350 -20.00 31.61 9.36
C LEU A 350 -21.14 32.42 8.71
N THR A 351 -22.38 32.07 9.03
CA THR A 351 -23.60 32.73 8.53
C THR A 351 -24.52 33.17 9.68
N PRO A 352 -25.67 33.82 9.42
CA PRO A 352 -26.66 34.08 10.47
C PRO A 352 -27.27 32.82 11.10
N TYR A 353 -27.19 31.67 10.43
CA TYR A 353 -27.93 30.46 10.81
C TYR A 353 -27.06 29.19 10.88
N SER A 354 -25.77 29.31 10.57
CA SER A 354 -24.84 28.19 10.55
C SER A 354 -23.41 28.59 10.86
N ALA A 355 -22.62 27.62 11.33
CA ALA A 355 -21.17 27.75 11.50
C ALA A 355 -20.50 26.42 11.16
N THR A 356 -19.40 26.48 10.41
CA THR A 356 -18.59 25.33 10.05
C THR A 356 -17.33 25.29 10.91
N ILE A 357 -17.11 24.16 11.58
CA ILE A 357 -15.95 23.88 12.42
C ILE A 357 -15.10 22.81 11.73
N GLU A 358 -13.81 23.08 11.54
CA GLU A 358 -12.83 22.17 10.94
C GLU A 358 -11.67 21.89 11.90
N TRP A 359 -11.25 20.64 11.98
CA TRP A 359 -10.06 20.19 12.71
C TRP A 359 -9.49 18.94 12.06
N GLU A 360 -8.23 18.60 12.33
CA GLU A 360 -7.60 17.38 11.84
C GLU A 360 -7.21 16.50 13.02
N THR A 361 -7.10 15.19 12.80
CA THR A 361 -6.53 14.22 13.73
C THR A 361 -5.44 13.39 13.08
N SER A 362 -4.47 12.92 13.87
CA SER A 362 -3.42 12.01 13.38
C SER A 362 -3.83 10.54 13.36
N GLN A 363 -5.06 10.21 13.82
CA GLN A 363 -5.63 8.86 13.78
C GLN A 363 -7.10 8.91 13.40
N LEU A 364 -7.58 7.86 12.70
CA LEU A 364 -8.99 7.70 12.37
C LEU A 364 -9.85 7.81 13.63
N SER A 365 -10.65 8.86 13.70
CA SER A 365 -11.42 9.20 14.90
C SER A 365 -12.86 9.53 14.57
N THR A 366 -13.74 9.40 15.56
CA THR A 366 -15.13 9.86 15.44
C THR A 366 -15.17 11.38 15.25
N THR A 367 -16.27 11.87 14.71
CA THR A 367 -16.46 13.31 14.46
C THR A 367 -17.68 13.80 15.22
N LYS A 368 -17.50 14.69 16.19
CA LYS A 368 -18.59 15.33 16.93
C LYS A 368 -18.24 16.78 17.23
N ALA A 369 -19.22 17.66 17.05
CA ALA A 369 -19.18 19.03 17.53
C ALA A 369 -20.50 19.40 18.21
N VAL A 370 -20.40 20.12 19.32
CA VAL A 370 -21.51 20.65 20.09
C VAL A 370 -21.31 22.15 20.21
N SER A 371 -22.36 22.93 20.04
CA SER A 371 -22.37 24.36 20.37
C SER A 371 -23.52 24.69 21.30
N SER A 372 -23.33 25.72 22.12
CA SER A 372 -24.36 26.27 23.00
C SER A 372 -24.37 27.78 22.91
N ALA A 373 -25.54 28.38 22.77
CA ALA A 373 -25.67 29.84 22.82
C ALA A 373 -25.40 30.34 24.24
N ASP A 374 -24.60 31.40 24.37
CA ASP A 374 -24.18 31.96 25.65
C ASP A 374 -25.35 32.19 26.60
N GLY A 375 -25.28 31.59 27.79
CA GLY A 375 -26.27 31.76 28.85
C GLY A 375 -27.62 31.07 28.60
N THR A 376 -27.70 30.15 27.62
CA THR A 376 -28.93 29.40 27.31
C THR A 376 -28.70 27.89 27.33
N SER A 377 -29.79 27.11 27.40
CA SER A 377 -29.76 25.66 27.21
C SER A 377 -29.87 25.23 25.74
N ASP A 378 -29.91 26.18 24.80
CA ASP A 378 -30.07 25.88 23.39
C ASP A 378 -28.75 25.33 22.85
N LYS A 379 -28.76 24.03 22.48
CA LYS A 379 -27.61 23.33 21.93
C LYS A 379 -27.85 22.95 20.48
N ALA A 380 -26.84 23.18 19.63
CA ALA A 380 -26.76 22.54 18.32
C ALA A 380 -25.62 21.53 18.37
N GLU A 381 -25.95 20.27 18.15
CA GLU A 381 -25.01 19.14 18.16
C GLU A 381 -25.06 18.44 16.80
N LYS A 382 -23.90 18.03 16.31
CA LYS A 382 -23.78 17.25 15.09
C LYS A 382 -22.65 16.24 15.25
N SER A 383 -22.93 15.01 14.85
CA SER A 383 -21.94 13.95 14.72
C SER A 383 -21.99 13.36 13.32
N ILE A 384 -20.84 12.98 12.80
CA ILE A 384 -20.72 12.28 11.51
C ILE A 384 -20.37 10.84 11.80
N ALA A 385 -21.12 9.91 11.19
CA ALA A 385 -20.89 8.49 11.33
C ALA A 385 -19.59 8.05 10.61
N GLY A 386 -18.88 7.10 11.20
CA GLY A 386 -17.60 6.62 10.69
C GLY A 386 -16.40 7.34 11.31
N TYR A 387 -15.22 7.07 10.75
CA TYR A 387 -13.95 7.59 11.25
C TYR A 387 -13.26 8.43 10.17
N SER A 388 -12.68 9.55 10.57
CA SER A 388 -11.94 10.45 9.66
C SER A 388 -10.65 10.94 10.30
N LEU A 389 -9.70 11.35 9.46
CA LEU A 389 -8.52 12.12 9.84
C LEU A 389 -8.76 13.63 9.68
N ASN A 390 -9.66 14.02 8.77
CA ASN A 390 -10.02 15.42 8.54
C ASN A 390 -11.48 15.58 8.93
N HIS A 391 -11.72 16.40 9.94
CA HIS A 391 -13.03 16.57 10.52
C HIS A 391 -13.61 17.90 10.11
N LYS A 392 -14.86 17.86 9.70
CA LYS A 392 -15.61 19.04 9.29
C LYS A 392 -17.05 18.89 9.72
N VAL A 393 -17.55 19.85 10.49
CA VAL A 393 -18.93 19.84 10.98
C VAL A 393 -19.57 21.18 10.71
N THR A 394 -20.68 21.17 9.96
CA THR A 394 -21.54 22.34 9.79
C THR A 394 -22.70 22.27 10.78
N LEU A 395 -22.69 23.15 11.77
CA LEU A 395 -23.82 23.36 12.68
C LEU A 395 -24.85 24.25 11.98
N THR A 396 -26.11 23.83 11.97
CA THR A 396 -27.23 24.56 11.34
C THR A 396 -28.35 24.83 12.36
N GLY A 397 -29.30 25.71 12.02
CA GLY A 397 -30.39 26.08 12.92
C GLY A 397 -29.99 27.08 14.02
N LEU A 398 -28.82 27.72 13.86
CA LEU A 398 -28.35 28.73 14.81
C LEU A 398 -29.23 29.99 14.74
N LYS A 399 -29.37 30.66 15.87
CA LYS A 399 -30.00 31.98 15.95
C LYS A 399 -29.06 33.07 15.42
N PRO A 400 -29.58 34.05 14.67
CA PRO A 400 -28.81 35.22 14.22
C PRO A 400 -28.29 36.10 15.36
N ALA A 401 -27.21 36.83 15.10
CA ALA A 401 -26.59 37.80 16.01
C ALA A 401 -26.28 37.23 17.42
N THR A 402 -26.10 35.92 17.53
CA THR A 402 -26.00 35.18 18.79
C THR A 402 -24.58 34.63 18.95
N ALA A 403 -24.01 34.76 20.15
CA ALA A 403 -22.72 34.19 20.49
C ALA A 403 -22.89 32.72 20.93
N TYR A 404 -21.97 31.88 20.48
CA TYR A 404 -21.93 30.45 20.77
C TYR A 404 -20.54 30.07 21.29
N ASN A 405 -20.51 29.23 22.31
CA ASN A 405 -19.33 28.41 22.60
C ASN A 405 -19.50 27.06 21.91
N PHE A 406 -18.41 26.51 21.39
CA PHE A 406 -18.39 25.17 20.82
C PHE A 406 -17.33 24.29 21.49
N GLU A 407 -17.61 23.00 21.48
CA GLU A 407 -16.71 21.93 21.89
C GLU A 407 -16.71 20.88 20.77
N ILE A 408 -15.53 20.39 20.40
CA ILE A 408 -15.38 19.23 19.51
C ILE A 408 -14.95 18.01 20.32
N GLU A 409 -15.29 16.83 19.83
CA GLU A 409 -14.87 15.56 20.42
C GLU A 409 -14.55 14.56 19.29
N SER A 410 -13.37 13.97 19.36
CA SER A 410 -12.90 12.90 18.49
C SER A 410 -12.39 11.74 19.32
N VAL A 411 -13.04 10.58 19.17
CA VAL A 411 -12.67 9.33 19.84
C VAL A 411 -11.93 8.44 18.84
N SER A 412 -10.71 8.02 19.16
CA SER A 412 -9.94 7.15 18.25
C SER A 412 -10.68 5.84 17.99
N GLN A 413 -10.73 5.42 16.72
CA GLN A 413 -11.24 4.11 16.32
C GLN A 413 -10.49 2.98 17.02
N LYS A 414 -9.20 3.19 17.23
CA LYS A 414 -8.25 2.16 17.64
C LYS A 414 -8.09 2.09 19.16
N ASP A 415 -8.36 3.20 19.85
CA ASP A 415 -8.37 3.30 21.30
C ASP A 415 -9.52 4.21 21.77
N PRO A 416 -10.67 3.64 22.17
CA PRO A 416 -11.81 4.42 22.65
C PRO A 416 -11.54 5.23 23.94
N SER A 417 -10.45 4.95 24.65
CA SER A 417 -10.03 5.76 25.80
C SER A 417 -9.31 7.05 25.40
N GLN A 418 -8.82 7.13 24.17
CA GLN A 418 -8.28 8.34 23.57
C GLN A 418 -9.42 9.20 23.03
N VAL A 419 -9.90 10.07 23.91
CA VAL A 419 -10.85 11.14 23.58
C VAL A 419 -10.05 12.44 23.45
N VAL A 420 -10.14 13.08 22.28
CA VAL A 420 -9.52 14.37 22.02
C VAL A 420 -10.60 15.43 21.89
N ALA A 421 -10.43 16.55 22.59
CA ALA A 421 -11.38 17.65 22.59
C ALA A 421 -10.65 19.00 22.48
N ASP A 422 -11.28 19.92 21.75
CA ASP A 422 -10.89 21.33 21.63
C ASP A 422 -12.17 22.18 21.74
N SER A 423 -12.02 23.45 22.06
CA SER A 423 -13.16 24.34 22.27
C SER A 423 -12.87 25.76 21.82
N GLY A 424 -13.91 26.50 21.53
CA GLY A 424 -13.80 27.90 21.13
C GLY A 424 -15.12 28.62 21.17
N ASN A 425 -15.15 29.82 20.58
CA ASN A 425 -16.38 30.60 20.47
C ASN A 425 -16.49 31.29 19.11
N PHE A 426 -17.72 31.61 18.72
CA PHE A 426 -18.02 32.41 17.53
C PHE A 426 -19.34 33.17 17.73
N LYS A 427 -19.62 34.15 16.86
CA LYS A 427 -20.88 34.91 16.87
C LYS A 427 -21.53 34.92 15.49
N THR A 428 -22.74 34.39 15.36
CA THR A 428 -23.48 34.37 14.09
C THR A 428 -23.79 35.78 13.61
N ALA A 429 -23.87 35.94 12.29
CA ALA A 429 -24.25 37.22 11.67
C ALA A 429 -25.74 37.56 11.91
N ALA A 430 -26.14 38.81 11.65
CA ALA A 430 -27.54 39.22 11.80
C ALA A 430 -28.45 38.64 10.69
N ALA A 431 -29.71 38.37 11.02
CA ALA A 431 -30.68 37.80 10.07
C ALA A 431 -31.04 38.81 8.98
N PRO A 432 -31.16 38.38 7.71
CA PRO A 432 -31.96 39.11 6.75
C PRO A 432 -33.43 39.04 7.20
N GLY A 433 -34.17 40.16 7.16
CA GLY A 433 -35.56 40.28 7.64
C GLY A 433 -36.62 39.53 6.81
N ILE A 434 -36.33 38.34 6.31
CA ILE A 434 -37.15 37.53 5.41
C ILE A 434 -37.52 36.20 6.12
N PRO A 435 -38.77 35.69 6.02
CA PRO A 435 -39.16 34.40 6.57
C PRO A 435 -38.31 33.23 6.04
N VAL A 436 -37.98 32.27 6.89
CA VAL A 436 -37.14 31.09 6.55
C VAL A 436 -37.99 30.03 5.80
N PRO A 437 -37.64 29.67 4.54
CA PRO A 437 -38.34 28.62 3.79
C PRO A 437 -38.25 27.22 4.45
N ALA A 438 -39.32 26.42 4.39
CA ALA A 438 -39.23 24.99 4.71
C ALA A 438 -38.66 24.22 3.50
N VAL A 439 -37.65 23.36 3.73
CA VAL A 439 -36.92 22.67 2.66
C VAL A 439 -37.13 21.16 2.74
N SER A 440 -37.35 20.52 1.59
CA SER A 440 -37.48 19.06 1.45
C SER A 440 -36.71 18.54 0.24
N PHE A 441 -36.31 17.27 0.29
CA PHE A 441 -35.49 16.61 -0.72
C PHE A 441 -36.18 15.35 -1.24
N ALA A 442 -36.03 15.06 -2.52
CA ALA A 442 -36.43 13.81 -3.16
C ALA A 442 -35.43 13.43 -4.26
N THR A 443 -35.39 12.15 -4.64
CA THR A 443 -34.49 11.66 -5.69
C THR A 443 -35.24 10.88 -6.76
N ALA A 444 -34.75 10.93 -8.00
CA ALA A 444 -35.21 10.08 -9.09
C ALA A 444 -34.01 9.43 -9.79
N PRO A 445 -33.86 8.08 -9.75
CA PRO A 445 -34.72 7.13 -9.02
C PRO A 445 -34.68 7.32 -7.49
N GLU A 446 -35.71 6.83 -6.79
CA GLU A 446 -35.83 6.92 -5.32
C GLU A 446 -34.72 6.12 -4.63
N LYS A 447 -34.31 5.00 -5.24
CA LYS A 447 -33.16 4.21 -4.81
C LYS A 447 -31.94 4.59 -5.65
N LEU A 448 -30.87 4.97 -4.96
CA LEU A 448 -29.64 5.44 -5.58
C LEU A 448 -28.57 4.37 -5.53
N PHE A 449 -27.72 4.32 -6.54
CA PHE A 449 -26.50 3.52 -6.54
C PHE A 449 -25.31 4.40 -6.95
N VAL A 450 -24.13 4.03 -6.47
CA VAL A 450 -22.89 4.71 -6.84
C VAL A 450 -22.71 4.74 -8.37
N TYR A 451 -22.22 5.87 -8.88
CA TYR A 451 -21.98 6.18 -10.28
C TYR A 451 -23.21 6.17 -11.20
N GLU A 452 -24.43 6.17 -10.65
CA GLU A 452 -25.65 6.37 -11.44
C GLU A 452 -26.05 7.83 -11.45
N GLN A 453 -26.41 8.33 -12.63
CA GLN A 453 -26.97 9.66 -12.73
C GLN A 453 -28.36 9.67 -12.07
N ALA A 454 -28.53 10.54 -11.10
CA ALA A 454 -29.77 10.77 -10.39
C ALA A 454 -30.18 12.22 -10.50
N LYS A 455 -31.49 12.46 -10.42
CA LYS A 455 -32.04 13.80 -10.24
C LYS A 455 -32.27 14.04 -8.76
N LEU A 456 -31.69 15.12 -8.24
CA LEU A 456 -31.98 15.63 -6.90
C LEU A 456 -33.01 16.75 -7.00
N ILE A 457 -34.12 16.57 -6.32
CA ILE A 457 -35.25 17.50 -6.30
C ILE A 457 -35.25 18.19 -4.95
N VAL A 458 -35.09 19.51 -4.94
CA VAL A 458 -35.11 20.32 -3.71
C VAL A 458 -36.27 21.29 -3.77
N LYS A 459 -37.17 21.22 -2.79
CA LYS A 459 -38.33 22.11 -2.68
C LYS A 459 -38.19 22.98 -1.43
N ALA A 460 -38.21 24.31 -1.62
CA ALA A 460 -38.16 25.35 -0.61
C ALA A 460 -39.43 26.22 -0.67
N ALA A 461 -40.29 26.15 0.35
CA ALA A 461 -41.55 26.89 0.39
C ALA A 461 -41.95 27.36 1.82
N PRO A 462 -42.49 28.57 1.99
CA PRO A 462 -42.51 29.66 0.99
C PRO A 462 -41.11 30.24 0.79
N ALA A 463 -40.75 30.56 -0.45
CA ALA A 463 -39.51 31.25 -0.80
C ALA A 463 -39.82 32.48 -1.68
N PRO A 464 -39.08 33.60 -1.57
CA PRO A 464 -39.19 34.74 -2.49
C PRO A 464 -39.09 34.31 -3.96
N ALA A 465 -39.81 35.00 -4.85
CA ALA A 465 -39.88 34.64 -6.27
C ALA A 465 -38.52 34.69 -7.00
N ASP A 466 -37.57 35.49 -6.50
CA ASP A 466 -36.21 35.62 -7.02
C ASP A 466 -35.22 34.63 -6.40
N SER A 467 -35.70 33.66 -5.61
CA SER A 467 -34.82 32.72 -4.92
C SER A 467 -34.07 31.80 -5.89
N GLN A 468 -32.86 31.41 -5.51
CA GLN A 468 -32.04 30.38 -6.14
C GLN A 468 -31.58 29.37 -5.09
N ILE A 469 -31.39 28.12 -5.50
CA ILE A 469 -30.81 27.06 -4.68
C ILE A 469 -29.42 26.74 -5.21
N THR A 470 -28.41 26.79 -4.36
CA THR A 470 -27.09 26.21 -4.63
C THR A 470 -26.91 24.93 -3.83
N LEU A 471 -26.54 23.85 -4.50
CA LEU A 471 -26.36 22.54 -3.91
C LEU A 471 -24.86 22.25 -3.70
N TYR A 472 -24.51 21.72 -2.53
CA TYR A 472 -23.14 21.35 -2.17
C TYR A 472 -23.07 19.93 -1.59
N GLU A 473 -21.94 19.26 -1.74
CA GLU A 473 -21.58 18.03 -1.01
C GLU A 473 -20.78 18.34 0.25
N ASP A 474 -21.23 17.86 1.40
CA ASP A 474 -20.58 17.89 2.72
C ASP A 474 -20.35 19.27 3.34
N ALA A 475 -20.04 20.30 2.54
CA ALA A 475 -19.84 21.66 3.02
C ALA A 475 -20.08 22.73 1.96
N VAL A 476 -20.49 23.92 2.40
CA VAL A 476 -20.69 25.10 1.55
C VAL A 476 -19.33 25.70 1.16
N SER A 477 -18.70 25.15 0.12
CA SER A 477 -17.41 25.65 -0.41
C SER A 477 -17.35 25.56 -1.93
N ALA A 478 -16.40 26.28 -2.54
CA ALA A 478 -16.26 26.29 -4.00
C ALA A 478 -15.94 24.90 -4.57
N VAL A 479 -15.12 24.10 -3.87
CA VAL A 479 -14.72 22.75 -4.29
C VAL A 479 -15.84 21.72 -4.15
N ASN A 480 -16.77 21.97 -3.24
CA ASN A 480 -17.88 21.06 -2.92
C ASN A 480 -19.18 21.44 -3.63
N LYS A 481 -19.16 22.50 -4.44
CA LYS A 481 -20.34 22.98 -5.15
C LYS A 481 -20.72 22.00 -6.25
N ILE A 482 -21.93 21.46 -6.18
CA ILE A 482 -22.49 20.59 -7.22
C ILE A 482 -23.03 21.46 -8.36
N ALA A 483 -24.01 22.30 -8.06
CA ALA A 483 -24.73 23.08 -9.08
C ALA A 483 -25.54 24.23 -8.46
N VAL A 484 -26.02 25.15 -9.31
CA VAL A 484 -26.97 26.22 -8.97
C VAL A 484 -28.23 26.03 -9.81
N SER A 485 -29.40 26.29 -9.23
CA SER A 485 -30.67 26.20 -9.94
C SER A 485 -30.69 27.15 -11.14
N ALA A 486 -31.22 26.69 -12.27
CA ALA A 486 -31.38 27.51 -13.45
C ALA A 486 -32.48 28.57 -13.21
N GLY A 487 -32.08 29.84 -13.07
CA GLY A 487 -33.04 30.94 -12.86
C GLY A 487 -33.77 30.87 -11.52
N THR A 488 -34.99 31.41 -11.49
CA THR A 488 -35.88 31.44 -10.31
C THR A 488 -36.51 30.09 -10.05
N LEU A 489 -36.79 29.75 -8.78
CA LEU A 489 -37.43 28.49 -8.41
C LEU A 489 -38.81 28.32 -9.06
N ASP A 490 -39.03 27.19 -9.73
CA ASP A 490 -40.34 26.85 -10.30
C ASP A 490 -41.23 26.24 -9.21
N ASN A 491 -42.30 26.94 -8.81
CA ASN A 491 -43.17 26.58 -7.68
C ASN A 491 -42.40 26.26 -6.38
N GLY A 492 -41.30 26.97 -6.15
CA GLY A 492 -40.42 26.75 -4.99
C GLY A 492 -39.52 25.51 -5.12
N GLN A 493 -39.33 24.95 -6.31
CA GLN A 493 -38.54 23.74 -6.53
C GLN A 493 -37.38 23.98 -7.52
N ALA A 494 -36.29 23.23 -7.33
CA ALA A 494 -35.19 23.09 -8.28
C ALA A 494 -34.83 21.60 -8.46
N VAL A 495 -34.34 21.24 -9.65
CA VAL A 495 -33.89 19.88 -9.99
C VAL A 495 -32.44 19.94 -10.45
N PHE A 496 -31.61 19.06 -9.90
CA PHE A 496 -30.17 18.99 -10.17
C PHE A 496 -29.78 17.63 -10.70
N ASP A 497 -28.84 17.61 -11.64
CA ASP A 497 -28.11 16.40 -12.01
C ASP A 497 -27.04 16.11 -10.97
N TRP A 498 -27.01 14.87 -10.49
CA TRP A 498 -26.04 14.41 -9.50
C TRP A 498 -25.63 12.97 -9.77
N THR A 499 -24.39 12.63 -9.45
CA THR A 499 -23.86 11.27 -9.61
C THR A 499 -23.04 10.95 -8.38
N PRO A 500 -23.57 10.17 -7.42
CA PRO A 500 -22.83 9.82 -6.22
C PRO A 500 -21.59 9.00 -6.59
N LYS A 501 -20.47 9.28 -5.93
CA LYS A 501 -19.23 8.48 -6.02
C LYS A 501 -19.16 7.43 -4.90
N PHE A 502 -18.18 6.54 -4.98
CA PHE A 502 -17.96 5.50 -3.98
C PHE A 502 -17.59 6.05 -2.59
N GLY A 503 -17.92 5.27 -1.54
CA GLY A 503 -17.16 5.28 -0.28
C GLY A 503 -17.70 6.14 0.87
N LYS A 504 -18.85 6.80 0.75
CA LYS A 504 -19.41 7.59 1.87
C LYS A 504 -20.92 7.79 1.81
N THR A 505 -21.51 8.06 2.97
CA THR A 505 -22.78 8.79 3.06
C THR A 505 -22.51 10.24 2.69
N TYR A 506 -23.30 10.81 1.80
CA TYR A 506 -23.20 12.22 1.42
C TYR A 506 -24.11 13.05 2.31
N GLU A 507 -23.62 14.19 2.79
CA GLU A 507 -24.49 15.26 3.29
C GLU A 507 -24.72 16.27 2.16
N LEU A 508 -25.91 16.30 1.59
CA LEU A 508 -26.26 17.27 0.56
C LEU A 508 -26.80 18.54 1.22
N LEU A 509 -26.16 19.67 0.95
CA LEU A 509 -26.54 20.97 1.50
C LEU A 509 -27.21 21.82 0.41
N ALA A 510 -28.43 22.26 0.68
CA ALA A 510 -29.15 23.23 -0.14
C ALA A 510 -29.07 24.61 0.50
N VAL A 511 -28.37 25.54 -0.14
CA VAL A 511 -28.29 26.96 0.26
C VAL A 511 -29.29 27.75 -0.59
N ILE A 512 -30.28 28.36 0.05
CA ILE A 512 -31.32 29.16 -0.60
C ILE A 512 -30.99 30.62 -0.43
N ALA A 513 -30.89 31.36 -1.53
CA ALA A 513 -30.58 32.79 -1.54
C ALA A 513 -31.58 33.58 -2.40
N SER A 514 -31.95 34.78 -1.93
CA SER A 514 -32.77 35.77 -2.65
C SER A 514 -32.04 37.11 -2.59
N ALA A 515 -31.99 37.85 -3.69
CA ALA A 515 -31.19 39.07 -3.85
C ALA A 515 -29.75 38.94 -3.31
N GLN A 516 -29.08 37.82 -3.57
CA GLN A 516 -27.72 37.47 -3.11
C GLN A 516 -27.56 37.34 -1.58
N LYS A 517 -28.65 37.29 -0.82
CA LYS A 517 -28.65 37.03 0.62
C LYS A 517 -29.13 35.61 0.89
N VAL A 518 -28.37 34.86 1.67
CA VAL A 518 -28.76 33.53 2.14
C VAL A 518 -29.94 33.68 3.11
N ILE A 519 -31.04 32.99 2.81
CA ILE A 519 -32.28 33.02 3.59
C ILE A 519 -32.58 31.68 4.28
N ALA A 520 -32.03 30.57 3.78
CA ALA A 520 -32.09 29.27 4.44
C ALA A 520 -30.94 28.35 4.00
N VAL A 521 -30.61 27.39 4.86
CA VAL A 521 -29.73 26.26 4.55
C VAL A 521 -30.38 24.99 5.09
N ALA A 522 -30.43 23.93 4.29
CA ALA A 522 -30.94 22.63 4.71
C ALA A 522 -29.99 21.51 4.30
N SER A 523 -29.95 20.45 5.10
CA SER A 523 -29.11 19.27 4.88
C SER A 523 -29.97 18.03 4.63
N PHE A 524 -29.51 17.13 3.75
CA PHE A 524 -30.09 15.83 3.53
C PHE A 524 -29.00 14.77 3.38
N ASN A 525 -29.04 13.76 4.25
CA ASN A 525 -28.09 12.65 4.18
C ASN A 525 -28.59 11.59 3.22
N VAL A 526 -27.71 11.15 2.32
CA VAL A 526 -28.03 10.12 1.35
C VAL A 526 -26.91 9.09 1.30
N THR A 527 -27.27 7.82 1.42
CA THR A 527 -26.33 6.70 1.32
C THR A 527 -26.68 5.91 0.07
N PRO A 528 -25.93 6.07 -1.04
CA PRO A 528 -26.12 5.28 -2.24
C PRO A 528 -25.89 3.79 -1.95
N GLY A 529 -26.70 2.93 -2.56
CA GLY A 529 -26.51 1.49 -2.56
C GLY A 529 -25.22 1.08 -3.28
N ARG A 530 -24.75 -0.13 -2.94
CA ARG A 530 -23.56 -0.75 -3.54
C ARG A 530 -23.95 -1.64 -4.72
N ARG A 531 -23.00 -1.85 -5.63
CA ARG A 531 -23.13 -2.78 -6.75
C ARG A 531 -22.54 -4.13 -6.37
N LEU A 532 -23.40 -5.16 -6.31
CA LEU A 532 -22.98 -6.52 -6.01
C LEU A 532 -22.75 -7.30 -7.30
N VAL A 533 -21.74 -8.16 -7.31
CA VAL A 533 -21.61 -9.26 -8.27
C VAL A 533 -22.20 -10.49 -7.62
N VAL A 534 -23.13 -11.14 -8.31
CA VAL A 534 -23.62 -12.46 -7.92
C VAL A 534 -22.92 -13.48 -8.80
N ILE A 535 -22.32 -14.49 -8.18
CA ILE A 535 -21.61 -15.57 -8.87
C ILE A 535 -22.30 -16.89 -8.52
N ASP A 536 -22.73 -17.61 -9.55
CA ASP A 536 -23.17 -18.99 -9.46
C ASP A 536 -22.00 -19.90 -9.86
N GLU A 537 -21.42 -20.59 -8.87
CA GLU A 537 -20.26 -21.46 -9.03
C GLU A 537 -20.62 -22.93 -9.28
N ALA A 538 -21.85 -23.38 -8.96
CA ALA A 538 -22.17 -24.81 -8.92
C ALA A 538 -23.66 -25.10 -9.11
N HIS A 539 -24.26 -24.56 -10.17
CA HIS A 539 -25.69 -24.76 -10.46
C HIS A 539 -26.10 -26.23 -10.44
N GLY A 540 -27.05 -26.59 -9.59
CA GLY A 540 -27.68 -27.91 -9.61
C GLY A 540 -26.93 -29.05 -8.91
N ASN A 541 -25.96 -28.79 -8.03
CA ASN A 541 -25.31 -29.82 -7.19
C ASN A 541 -26.21 -30.33 -6.04
N LEU A 542 -27.38 -30.86 -6.41
CA LEU A 542 -28.43 -31.36 -5.52
C LEU A 542 -28.00 -32.71 -4.89
N GLY A 543 -27.19 -32.66 -3.84
CA GLY A 543 -26.90 -33.85 -3.01
C GLY A 543 -25.59 -33.85 -2.21
N ALA A 544 -24.67 -32.91 -2.47
CA ALA A 544 -23.34 -32.91 -1.82
C ALA A 544 -23.23 -32.04 -0.55
N GLY A 545 -24.30 -31.36 -0.14
CA GLY A 545 -24.39 -30.71 1.16
C GLY A 545 -23.72 -29.33 1.30
N TYR A 546 -22.80 -28.89 0.44
CA TYR A 546 -22.21 -27.54 0.50
C TYR A 546 -21.63 -27.14 -0.86
N PHE A 547 -22.18 -26.12 -1.52
CA PHE A 547 -21.45 -25.07 -2.27
C PHE A 547 -22.45 -23.93 -2.60
N GLU A 548 -21.99 -22.69 -2.48
CA GLU A 548 -22.76 -21.51 -2.05
C GLU A 548 -22.79 -20.43 -3.14
N ASP A 549 -23.94 -19.80 -3.42
CA ASP A 549 -23.99 -18.57 -4.20
C ASP A 549 -23.04 -17.51 -3.58
N MET A 550 -22.14 -16.91 -4.36
CA MET A 550 -21.25 -15.87 -3.84
C MET A 550 -21.79 -14.48 -4.19
N LYS A 551 -22.03 -13.63 -3.18
CA LYS A 551 -22.31 -12.21 -3.38
C LYS A 551 -21.05 -11.41 -3.07
N VAL A 552 -20.42 -10.87 -4.10
CA VAL A 552 -19.19 -10.10 -3.96
C VAL A 552 -19.47 -8.61 -4.00
N ASP A 553 -18.97 -7.89 -3.00
CA ASP A 553 -18.88 -6.42 -3.03
C ASP A 553 -17.64 -6.02 -3.83
N LEU A 554 -17.87 -5.67 -5.10
CA LEU A 554 -16.83 -5.37 -6.10
C LEU A 554 -15.75 -4.38 -5.65
N PHE A 555 -16.07 -3.46 -4.73
CA PHE A 555 -15.25 -2.27 -4.52
C PHE A 555 -14.64 -2.17 -3.12
N ASN A 556 -15.10 -2.98 -2.16
CA ASN A 556 -14.39 -3.18 -0.90
C ASN A 556 -13.33 -4.29 -0.96
N ARG A 557 -13.23 -5.02 -2.10
CA ARG A 557 -12.42 -6.25 -2.23
C ARG A 557 -12.73 -7.28 -1.15
N GLY A 558 -13.92 -7.19 -0.53
CA GLY A 558 -14.38 -8.06 0.53
C GLY A 558 -15.31 -9.13 -0.05
N LEU A 559 -14.99 -10.39 0.20
CA LEU A 559 -15.84 -11.52 -0.14
C LEU A 559 -16.88 -11.72 0.96
N GLN A 560 -18.17 -11.75 0.60
CA GLN A 560 -19.20 -12.29 1.47
C GLN A 560 -19.78 -13.54 0.81
N THR A 561 -19.41 -14.71 1.32
CA THR A 561 -20.06 -15.96 0.88
C THR A 561 -21.48 -15.98 1.46
N VAL A 562 -22.45 -16.37 0.64
CA VAL A 562 -23.85 -16.50 1.07
C VAL A 562 -24.33 -17.89 0.69
N SER A 563 -24.29 -18.82 1.65
CA SER A 563 -24.91 -20.13 1.47
C SER A 563 -26.39 -19.99 1.08
N SER A 564 -26.72 -20.40 -0.14
CA SER A 564 -28.06 -20.41 -0.68
C SER A 564 -28.25 -21.74 -1.41
N THR A 565 -29.29 -22.46 -1.02
CA THR A 565 -29.71 -23.72 -1.67
C THR A 565 -30.90 -23.50 -2.60
N ALA A 566 -31.26 -22.24 -2.87
CA ALA A 566 -32.44 -21.87 -3.64
C ALA A 566 -32.09 -21.70 -5.13
N ARG A 567 -33.04 -22.06 -6.01
CA ARG A 567 -32.93 -21.79 -7.45
C ARG A 567 -32.93 -20.28 -7.73
N ILE A 568 -32.30 -19.89 -8.84
CA ILE A 568 -32.22 -18.49 -9.28
C ILE A 568 -33.62 -17.91 -9.51
N ASN A 569 -33.88 -16.73 -8.95
CA ASN A 569 -35.15 -16.03 -9.09
C ASN A 569 -34.94 -14.50 -8.98
N ASP A 570 -36.02 -13.72 -9.03
CA ASP A 570 -35.95 -12.26 -8.94
C ASP A 570 -35.25 -11.73 -7.67
N ASP A 571 -35.38 -12.41 -6.52
CA ASP A 571 -34.71 -12.02 -5.28
C ASP A 571 -33.21 -12.29 -5.30
N THR A 572 -32.74 -13.25 -6.11
CA THR A 572 -31.31 -13.52 -6.35
C THR A 572 -30.60 -12.23 -6.77
N PHE A 573 -31.22 -11.48 -7.68
CA PHE A 573 -30.68 -10.25 -8.27
C PHE A 573 -30.94 -8.98 -7.45
N LYS A 574 -31.53 -9.10 -6.26
CA LYS A 574 -31.76 -7.95 -5.39
C LYS A 574 -30.42 -7.30 -5.02
N ASN A 575 -30.22 -6.07 -5.50
CA ASN A 575 -28.98 -5.27 -5.37
C ASN A 575 -27.78 -5.77 -6.22
N ALA A 576 -28.00 -6.73 -7.12
CA ALA A 576 -26.98 -7.17 -8.07
C ALA A 576 -26.87 -6.16 -9.23
N SER A 577 -25.65 -5.95 -9.72
CA SER A 577 -25.38 -5.21 -10.95
C SER A 577 -24.70 -6.07 -12.00
N VAL A 578 -24.05 -7.15 -11.57
CA VAL A 578 -23.46 -8.17 -12.45
C VAL A 578 -23.88 -9.55 -11.97
N PHE A 579 -24.24 -10.42 -12.92
CA PHE A 579 -24.41 -11.84 -12.70
C PHE A 579 -23.36 -12.61 -13.49
N VAL A 580 -22.64 -13.51 -12.82
CA VAL A 580 -21.63 -14.39 -13.42
C VAL A 580 -22.10 -15.82 -13.28
N ILE A 581 -22.11 -16.55 -14.38
CA ILE A 581 -22.44 -17.97 -14.42
C ILE A 581 -21.45 -18.72 -15.30
N SER A 582 -21.00 -19.88 -14.84
CA SER A 582 -20.16 -20.79 -15.62
C SER A 582 -20.87 -22.10 -15.94
N GLU A 583 -20.41 -22.77 -17.00
CA GLU A 583 -20.93 -24.07 -17.40
C GLU A 583 -20.61 -25.21 -16.42
N TYR A 584 -21.55 -26.16 -16.25
CA TYR A 584 -21.48 -27.30 -15.33
C TYR A 584 -21.34 -28.64 -16.09
N SER A 585 -20.64 -29.61 -15.51
CA SER A 585 -20.42 -30.92 -16.13
C SER A 585 -21.55 -31.92 -15.86
N THR A 586 -22.18 -32.42 -16.93
CA THR A 586 -22.76 -33.78 -17.09
C THR A 586 -24.09 -34.21 -16.44
N THR A 587 -24.93 -33.35 -15.85
CA THR A 587 -26.30 -33.80 -15.45
C THR A 587 -27.40 -32.83 -15.88
N GLU A 588 -28.56 -33.35 -16.30
CA GLU A 588 -29.77 -32.64 -16.81
C GLU A 588 -30.37 -31.55 -15.88
N ALA A 589 -29.71 -31.13 -14.82
CA ALA A 589 -30.16 -30.15 -13.84
C ALA A 589 -29.79 -28.68 -14.18
N GLY A 590 -29.77 -28.33 -15.46
CA GLY A 590 -29.50 -26.97 -15.92
C GLY A 590 -30.51 -25.91 -15.48
N LEU A 591 -30.28 -24.67 -15.91
CA LEU A 591 -31.24 -23.58 -15.73
C LEU A 591 -32.60 -23.98 -16.35
N ASN A 592 -33.66 -23.93 -15.55
CA ASN A 592 -35.02 -24.09 -16.05
C ASN A 592 -35.54 -22.79 -16.67
N LYS A 593 -36.74 -22.87 -17.23
CA LYS A 593 -37.40 -21.74 -17.89
C LYS A 593 -37.58 -20.52 -16.96
N ASP A 594 -37.88 -20.72 -15.68
CA ASP A 594 -38.14 -19.64 -14.73
C ASP A 594 -36.86 -18.91 -14.30
N GLU A 595 -35.77 -19.66 -14.15
CA GLU A 595 -34.43 -19.13 -13.89
C GLU A 595 -33.95 -18.30 -15.09
N ILE A 596 -34.10 -18.81 -16.31
CA ILE A 596 -33.77 -18.08 -17.54
C ILE A 596 -34.62 -16.81 -17.68
N ALA A 597 -35.92 -16.88 -17.34
CA ALA A 597 -36.79 -15.69 -17.35
C ALA A 597 -36.33 -14.62 -16.36
N SER A 598 -35.84 -15.03 -15.19
CA SER A 598 -35.30 -14.12 -14.17
C SER A 598 -33.99 -13.48 -14.64
N VAL A 599 -33.08 -14.25 -15.23
CA VAL A 599 -31.84 -13.72 -15.85
C VAL A 599 -32.16 -12.74 -16.98
N LYS A 600 -33.11 -13.07 -17.85
CA LYS A 600 -33.57 -12.17 -18.92
C LYS A 600 -34.09 -10.86 -18.34
N LYS A 601 -34.98 -10.92 -17.34
CA LYS A 601 -35.54 -9.74 -16.69
C LYS A 601 -34.44 -8.87 -16.07
N PHE A 602 -33.41 -9.47 -15.49
CA PHE A 602 -32.26 -8.74 -14.97
C PHE A 602 -31.50 -7.98 -16.06
N VAL A 603 -31.22 -8.61 -17.21
CA VAL A 603 -30.55 -7.95 -18.36
C VAL A 603 -31.45 -6.88 -19.02
N ASP A 604 -32.76 -7.13 -19.15
CA ASP A 604 -33.73 -6.16 -19.66
C ASP A 604 -33.81 -4.90 -18.78
N ASN A 605 -33.50 -5.02 -17.49
CA ASN A 605 -33.44 -3.91 -16.54
C ASN A 605 -32.06 -3.21 -16.49
N GLY A 606 -31.15 -3.53 -17.42
CA GLY A 606 -29.83 -2.90 -17.52
C GLY A 606 -28.72 -3.62 -16.76
N GLY A 607 -28.97 -4.84 -16.27
CA GLY A 607 -27.95 -5.66 -15.60
C GLY A 607 -26.85 -6.15 -16.56
N GLY A 608 -25.66 -6.40 -16.00
CA GLY A 608 -24.53 -7.01 -16.70
C GLY A 608 -24.49 -8.53 -16.52
N LEU A 609 -24.35 -9.29 -17.60
CA LEU A 609 -24.26 -10.75 -17.58
C LEU A 609 -22.91 -11.21 -18.13
N LEU A 610 -22.18 -12.03 -17.36
CA LEU A 610 -20.97 -12.73 -17.81
C LEU A 610 -21.25 -14.23 -17.82
N LEU A 611 -21.13 -14.85 -19.00
CA LEU A 611 -21.19 -16.30 -19.14
C LEU A 611 -19.80 -16.84 -19.44
N ILE A 612 -19.41 -17.89 -18.74
CA ILE A 612 -18.13 -18.57 -18.93
C ILE A 612 -18.42 -19.97 -19.47
N GLY A 613 -18.18 -20.15 -20.78
CA GLY A 613 -18.40 -21.41 -21.49
C GLY A 613 -17.24 -22.39 -21.33
N ARG A 614 -17.50 -23.64 -21.73
CA ARG A 614 -16.51 -24.72 -21.86
C ARG A 614 -16.74 -25.44 -23.20
N CYS A 615 -15.67 -25.90 -23.83
CA CYS A 615 -15.80 -26.79 -24.99
C CYS A 615 -16.22 -28.19 -24.56
N ASP A 616 -16.90 -28.94 -25.45
CA ASP A 616 -17.29 -30.31 -25.19
C ASP A 616 -16.14 -31.31 -25.41
N TYR A 617 -15.17 -31.27 -24.50
CA TYR A 617 -14.05 -32.21 -24.51
C TYR A 617 -14.51 -33.63 -24.16
N LEU A 618 -14.58 -34.51 -25.17
CA LEU A 618 -14.97 -35.93 -25.06
C LEU A 618 -16.42 -36.16 -24.57
N GLY A 619 -17.38 -35.28 -24.84
CA GLY A 619 -18.79 -35.47 -24.47
C GLY A 619 -19.10 -35.19 -22.98
N LYS A 620 -18.35 -34.29 -22.35
CA LYS A 620 -18.40 -33.98 -20.91
C LYS A 620 -18.92 -32.57 -20.59
N SER A 621 -19.10 -31.72 -21.60
CA SER A 621 -19.68 -30.37 -21.45
C SER A 621 -20.99 -30.26 -22.23
N ASN A 622 -21.75 -29.18 -22.01
CA ASN A 622 -23.00 -28.90 -22.70
C ASN A 622 -23.21 -27.38 -22.85
N PRO A 623 -22.55 -26.73 -23.82
CA PRO A 623 -22.64 -25.29 -24.04
C PRO A 623 -24.05 -24.84 -24.47
N GLU A 624 -24.91 -25.77 -24.90
CA GLU A 624 -26.29 -25.50 -25.27
C GLU A 624 -27.11 -24.90 -24.11
N THR A 625 -26.75 -25.18 -22.85
CA THR A 625 -27.44 -24.53 -21.71
C THR A 625 -27.19 -23.03 -21.67
N LEU A 626 -25.95 -22.59 -21.88
CA LEU A 626 -25.62 -21.17 -21.91
C LEU A 626 -26.12 -20.52 -23.20
N ASN A 627 -26.08 -21.24 -24.33
CA ASN A 627 -26.67 -20.76 -25.59
C ASN A 627 -28.18 -20.52 -25.49
N ARG A 628 -28.93 -21.32 -24.73
CA ARG A 628 -30.35 -21.04 -24.42
C ARG A 628 -30.52 -19.75 -23.61
N VAL A 629 -29.63 -19.42 -22.68
CA VAL A 629 -29.65 -18.13 -21.97
C VAL A 629 -29.40 -16.99 -22.95
N LEU A 630 -28.39 -17.11 -23.81
CA LEU A 630 -28.05 -16.11 -24.84
C LEU A 630 -29.21 -15.91 -25.81
N GLU A 631 -29.84 -16.98 -26.29
CA GLU A 631 -31.01 -16.89 -27.18
C GLU A 631 -32.19 -16.19 -26.49
N GLN A 632 -32.54 -16.58 -25.28
CA GLN A 632 -33.69 -16.02 -24.56
C GLN A 632 -33.46 -14.56 -24.11
N THR A 633 -32.21 -14.15 -23.90
CA THR A 633 -31.86 -12.74 -23.67
C THR A 633 -31.87 -11.92 -24.95
N GLY A 634 -31.91 -12.55 -26.13
CA GLY A 634 -31.84 -11.89 -27.44
C GLY A 634 -30.42 -11.55 -27.88
N SER A 635 -29.42 -12.14 -27.23
CA SER A 635 -28.00 -11.97 -27.52
C SER A 635 -27.65 -12.52 -28.91
N ASN A 636 -26.72 -11.86 -29.60
CA ASN A 636 -26.15 -12.36 -30.86
C ASN A 636 -24.93 -13.26 -30.64
N LEU A 637 -24.45 -13.42 -29.40
CA LEU A 637 -23.32 -14.26 -29.05
C LEU A 637 -23.74 -15.73 -28.94
N ARG A 638 -22.87 -16.67 -29.31
CA ARG A 638 -23.03 -18.10 -29.06
C ARG A 638 -21.69 -18.71 -28.65
N ILE A 639 -21.73 -19.73 -27.82
CA ILE A 639 -20.57 -20.54 -27.43
C ILE A 639 -20.51 -21.74 -28.37
N ASN A 640 -19.36 -21.95 -29.02
CA ASN A 640 -19.11 -23.10 -29.87
C ASN A 640 -18.91 -24.37 -29.04
N ASP A 641 -19.31 -25.50 -29.61
CA ASP A 641 -19.18 -26.80 -28.97
C ASP A 641 -17.74 -27.36 -29.06
N ASP A 642 -17.03 -27.00 -30.13
CA ASP A 642 -15.70 -27.51 -30.45
C ASP A 642 -14.56 -26.97 -29.58
N GLU A 643 -13.49 -27.76 -29.47
CA GLU A 643 -12.29 -27.44 -28.71
C GLU A 643 -11.33 -26.54 -29.50
N VAL A 644 -10.94 -25.42 -28.90
CA VAL A 644 -9.81 -24.62 -29.36
C VAL A 644 -8.53 -25.25 -28.81
N LEU A 645 -7.69 -25.77 -29.71
CA LEU A 645 -6.39 -26.35 -29.43
C LEU A 645 -5.25 -25.39 -29.70
N ASP A 646 -4.27 -25.47 -28.81
CA ASP A 646 -2.97 -24.82 -28.90
C ASP A 646 -1.87 -25.91 -28.88
N PRO A 647 -0.90 -25.89 -29.82
CA PRO A 647 0.11 -26.94 -29.93
C PRO A 647 1.14 -26.97 -28.79
N THR A 648 1.19 -25.97 -27.91
CA THR A 648 2.10 -25.94 -26.76
C THR A 648 1.45 -26.43 -25.46
N SER A 649 0.10 -26.50 -25.37
CA SER A 649 -0.64 -26.84 -24.14
C SER A 649 -1.19 -28.27 -24.11
N CYS A 650 -1.09 -28.90 -22.94
CA CYS A 650 -1.26 -30.33 -22.70
C CYS A 650 -2.71 -30.69 -22.28
N LEU A 651 -3.27 -31.71 -22.96
CA LEU A 651 -4.31 -32.67 -22.55
C LEU A 651 -5.29 -32.21 -21.45
N GLY A 652 -6.56 -32.00 -21.85
CA GLY A 652 -7.71 -31.58 -21.03
C GLY A 652 -7.62 -31.86 -19.53
N THR A 653 -7.71 -30.79 -18.72
CA THR A 653 -7.61 -30.85 -17.26
C THR A 653 -8.95 -30.57 -16.55
N SER A 654 -8.99 -30.97 -15.27
CA SER A 654 -10.16 -31.27 -14.43
C SER A 654 -11.11 -30.12 -14.06
N PRO A 655 -12.38 -30.43 -13.69
CA PRO A 655 -13.53 -29.50 -13.66
C PRO A 655 -13.66 -28.53 -12.46
N TRP A 656 -12.62 -28.27 -11.67
CA TRP A 656 -12.77 -27.54 -10.40
C TRP A 656 -12.60 -26.03 -10.53
N LEU A 657 -13.62 -25.27 -10.15
CA LEU A 657 -13.57 -23.81 -10.00
C LEU A 657 -12.66 -23.41 -8.83
N VAL A 658 -11.74 -22.48 -9.08
CA VAL A 658 -10.92 -21.83 -8.03
C VAL A 658 -11.01 -20.32 -8.24
N MET A 659 -11.99 -19.67 -7.60
CA MET A 659 -12.26 -18.22 -7.68
C MET A 659 -11.61 -17.29 -6.60
N PRO A 660 -10.71 -17.71 -5.66
CA PRO A 660 -10.25 -16.83 -4.59
C PRO A 660 -9.35 -15.66 -5.05
N HIS A 661 -8.96 -15.59 -6.33
CA HIS A 661 -7.96 -14.62 -6.83
C HIS A 661 -8.51 -13.37 -7.54
N LEU A 662 -9.84 -13.17 -7.58
CA LEU A 662 -10.43 -11.99 -8.23
C LEU A 662 -10.10 -10.65 -7.54
N PHE A 663 -9.62 -10.65 -6.29
CA PHE A 663 -9.54 -9.42 -5.47
C PHE A 663 -8.27 -9.24 -4.60
N ASP A 664 -7.16 -9.90 -4.90
CA ASP A 664 -5.95 -9.75 -4.07
C ASP A 664 -5.22 -8.41 -4.29
N ALA A 665 -4.79 -7.77 -3.21
CA ALA A 665 -4.25 -6.41 -3.16
C ALA A 665 -2.74 -6.33 -3.43
N GLY A 666 -2.05 -7.45 -3.64
CA GLY A 666 -0.58 -7.52 -3.67
C GLY A 666 0.11 -7.70 -5.02
N ILE A 667 -0.60 -7.74 -6.15
CA ILE A 667 -0.03 -8.26 -7.41
C ILE A 667 -0.04 -7.21 -8.51
N VAL A 668 0.89 -6.26 -8.43
CA VAL A 668 1.36 -5.53 -9.61
C VAL A 668 2.89 -5.51 -9.57
N ALA A 669 3.49 -6.55 -10.16
CA ALA A 669 4.89 -6.53 -10.58
C ALA A 669 4.96 -6.20 -12.07
N ALA A 670 6.06 -5.60 -12.49
CA ALA A 670 6.31 -5.20 -13.86
C ALA A 670 6.71 -6.41 -14.74
N ASP A 671 5.98 -7.55 -14.68
CA ASP A 671 6.36 -8.98 -14.95
C ASP A 671 5.19 -9.87 -15.43
N VAL A 672 5.24 -10.89 -16.34
CA VAL A 672 4.15 -11.69 -17.12
C VAL A 672 3.52 -11.44 -18.55
N LYS A 673 3.95 -12.16 -19.58
CA LYS A 673 3.28 -12.11 -20.89
C LYS A 673 2.30 -13.30 -20.90
N ALA A 674 1.07 -13.04 -21.33
CA ALA A 674 0.02 -13.98 -21.79
C ALA A 674 -0.58 -15.04 -20.82
N ILE A 675 -1.83 -15.43 -21.13
CA ILE A 675 -2.73 -16.38 -20.43
C ILE A 675 -2.57 -17.76 -21.08
N ASN A 676 -2.64 -18.84 -20.29
CA ASN A 676 -2.82 -20.19 -20.82
C ASN A 676 -4.31 -20.55 -20.89
N CYS A 677 -4.79 -20.97 -22.06
CA CYS A 677 -6.13 -21.54 -22.24
C CYS A 677 -6.04 -23.07 -22.06
N SER A 678 -6.70 -23.60 -21.04
CA SER A 678 -6.99 -25.03 -20.92
C SER A 678 -8.47 -25.26 -21.27
N SER A 679 -8.76 -25.97 -22.36
CA SER A 679 -10.13 -26.32 -22.82
C SER A 679 -11.06 -25.11 -23.03
N SER A 680 -10.78 -24.30 -24.06
CA SER A 680 -11.61 -23.16 -24.46
C SER A 680 -12.58 -23.51 -25.59
N ALA A 681 -13.79 -22.98 -25.50
CA ALA A 681 -14.71 -22.83 -26.63
C ALA A 681 -14.41 -21.54 -27.41
N SER A 682 -14.66 -21.55 -28.72
CA SER A 682 -14.69 -20.30 -29.50
C SER A 682 -16.04 -19.60 -29.39
N VAL A 683 -16.08 -18.29 -29.58
CA VAL A 683 -17.34 -17.53 -29.66
C VAL A 683 -17.79 -17.40 -31.10
N LEU A 684 -19.09 -17.60 -31.34
CA LEU A 684 -19.78 -17.53 -32.62
C LEU A 684 -20.86 -16.44 -32.59
N ASN A 685 -21.42 -16.13 -33.76
CA ASN A 685 -22.62 -15.34 -33.86
C ASN A 685 -23.90 -16.19 -33.72
N SER A 686 -25.06 -15.54 -33.70
CA SER A 686 -26.39 -16.15 -33.52
C SER A 686 -26.79 -17.16 -34.61
N HIS A 687 -26.04 -17.23 -35.71
CA HIS A 687 -26.26 -18.18 -36.80
C HIS A 687 -25.31 -19.38 -36.73
N MET A 688 -24.60 -19.56 -35.61
CA MET A 688 -23.55 -20.56 -35.44
C MET A 688 -22.49 -20.43 -36.54
N LYS A 689 -21.96 -19.21 -36.72
CA LYS A 689 -20.87 -18.91 -37.65
C LYS A 689 -19.78 -18.09 -36.95
N PRO A 690 -18.52 -18.15 -37.43
CA PRO A 690 -17.45 -17.30 -36.93
C PRO A 690 -17.85 -15.82 -36.93
N VAL A 691 -17.50 -15.10 -35.87
CA VAL A 691 -17.76 -13.66 -35.77
C VAL A 691 -16.91 -12.93 -36.82
N THR A 692 -17.55 -12.04 -37.58
CA THR A 692 -16.92 -11.26 -38.64
C THR A 692 -17.13 -9.76 -38.42
N PRO A 693 -16.38 -8.89 -39.12
CA PRO A 693 -16.64 -7.44 -39.10
C PRO A 693 -18.05 -7.03 -39.57
N ALA A 694 -18.83 -7.94 -40.16
CA ALA A 694 -20.23 -7.68 -40.51
C ALA A 694 -21.17 -7.76 -39.30
N ASP A 695 -20.77 -8.44 -38.23
CA ASP A 695 -21.52 -8.61 -36.98
C ASP A 695 -21.34 -7.39 -36.07
N LYS A 696 -21.86 -6.23 -36.51
CA LYS A 696 -21.58 -4.92 -35.90
C LYS A 696 -21.97 -4.77 -34.42
N THR A 697 -22.80 -5.66 -33.89
CA THR A 697 -23.24 -5.64 -32.50
C THR A 697 -22.32 -6.45 -31.59
N ILE A 698 -21.48 -7.33 -32.15
CA ILE A 698 -20.55 -8.18 -31.42
C ILE A 698 -19.16 -7.57 -31.51
N ILE A 699 -18.55 -7.28 -30.36
CA ILE A 699 -17.16 -6.83 -30.31
C ILE A 699 -16.29 -7.94 -29.72
N PRO A 700 -15.35 -8.49 -30.51
CA PRO A 700 -14.33 -9.40 -29.99
C PRO A 700 -13.47 -8.70 -28.93
N LEU A 701 -13.33 -9.33 -27.76
CA LEU A 701 -12.50 -8.86 -26.65
C LEU A 701 -11.14 -9.57 -26.62
N CYS A 702 -11.11 -10.85 -26.99
CA CYS A 702 -9.89 -11.66 -27.05
C CYS A 702 -9.92 -12.63 -28.24
N TYR A 703 -8.75 -12.88 -28.81
CA TYR A 703 -8.53 -13.88 -29.86
C TYR A 703 -7.54 -14.93 -29.37
N GLY A 704 -7.58 -16.11 -29.97
CA GLY A 704 -6.47 -17.06 -29.91
C GLY A 704 -5.22 -16.48 -30.57
N ASP A 705 -4.06 -17.04 -30.25
CA ASP A 705 -2.79 -16.69 -30.88
C ASP A 705 -2.68 -17.23 -32.31
N GLU A 706 -1.49 -17.12 -32.89
CA GLU A 706 -1.25 -17.41 -34.31
C GLU A 706 -1.21 -18.90 -34.66
N ASP A 707 -1.11 -19.78 -33.66
CA ASP A 707 -1.06 -21.23 -33.77
C ASP A 707 -2.27 -21.95 -33.14
N CYS A 708 -3.18 -21.22 -32.49
CA CYS A 708 -4.50 -21.70 -32.13
C CYS A 708 -5.29 -22.26 -33.34
N THR A 709 -5.84 -23.46 -33.18
CA THR A 709 -6.78 -24.09 -34.11
C THR A 709 -8.05 -24.48 -33.38
N ASN A 710 -9.17 -24.60 -34.08
CA ASN A 710 -10.40 -25.17 -33.53
C ASN A 710 -10.62 -26.54 -34.19
N ILE A 711 -10.88 -27.57 -33.38
CA ILE A 711 -11.10 -28.94 -33.83
C ILE A 711 -12.37 -29.55 -33.24
N ASP A 712 -12.98 -30.45 -34.02
CA ASP A 712 -14.05 -31.32 -33.57
C ASP A 712 -13.43 -32.47 -32.76
N SER A 713 -13.41 -32.31 -31.44
CA SER A 713 -12.66 -33.18 -30.52
C SER A 713 -13.31 -34.56 -30.36
N ASP A 714 -14.65 -34.62 -30.45
CA ASP A 714 -15.45 -35.83 -30.23
C ASP A 714 -15.94 -36.46 -31.56
N LYS A 715 -15.77 -35.76 -32.68
CA LYS A 715 -16.14 -36.15 -34.05
C LYS A 715 -17.65 -36.25 -34.27
N SER A 716 -18.43 -35.53 -33.47
CA SER A 716 -19.89 -35.47 -33.59
C SER A 716 -20.35 -34.59 -34.76
N GLY A 717 -19.50 -33.64 -35.20
CA GLY A 717 -19.83 -32.66 -36.23
C GLY A 717 -20.85 -31.62 -35.78
N GLU A 718 -21.02 -31.44 -34.46
CA GLU A 718 -22.01 -30.53 -33.86
C GLU A 718 -21.48 -29.10 -33.72
N GLY A 719 -20.16 -28.92 -33.69
CA GLY A 719 -19.51 -27.62 -33.63
C GLY A 719 -19.09 -27.03 -34.98
N VAL A 720 -18.61 -25.79 -34.91
CA VAL A 720 -18.18 -24.99 -36.07
C VAL A 720 -16.66 -24.87 -36.13
N ILE A 721 -16.07 -25.51 -37.14
CA ILE A 721 -14.63 -25.44 -37.39
C ILE A 721 -14.24 -24.15 -38.10
N TYR A 722 -13.30 -23.42 -37.51
CA TYR A 722 -12.72 -22.23 -38.13
C TYR A 722 -11.86 -22.62 -39.34
N PRO A 723 -11.90 -21.84 -40.45
CA PRO A 723 -10.97 -22.07 -41.56
C PRO A 723 -9.52 -21.93 -41.10
N ALA A 724 -8.62 -22.77 -41.64
CA ALA A 724 -7.19 -22.74 -41.29
C ALA A 724 -6.59 -21.33 -41.46
N GLY A 725 -5.82 -20.89 -40.45
CA GLY A 725 -5.20 -19.55 -40.41
C GLY A 725 -6.14 -18.41 -40.01
N SER A 726 -7.40 -18.71 -39.63
CA SER A 726 -8.31 -17.71 -39.08
C SER A 726 -7.97 -17.38 -37.63
N LYS A 727 -8.17 -16.13 -37.23
CA LYS A 727 -8.13 -15.75 -35.81
C LYS A 727 -9.40 -16.26 -35.13
N VAL A 728 -9.24 -17.16 -34.16
CA VAL A 728 -10.35 -17.71 -33.38
C VAL A 728 -10.76 -16.68 -32.32
N VAL A 729 -12.03 -16.29 -32.30
CA VAL A 729 -12.54 -15.40 -31.23
C VAL A 729 -12.77 -16.24 -29.99
N ILE A 730 -12.16 -15.86 -28.86
CA ILE A 730 -12.26 -16.59 -27.59
C ILE A 730 -13.19 -15.87 -26.62
N ASP A 731 -13.18 -14.53 -26.61
CA ASP A 731 -14.08 -13.74 -25.78
C ASP A 731 -14.73 -12.63 -26.61
N ALA A 732 -15.99 -12.32 -26.33
CA ALA A 732 -16.69 -11.22 -26.97
C ALA A 732 -17.77 -10.61 -26.06
N ALA A 733 -18.18 -9.39 -26.37
CA ALA A 733 -19.24 -8.70 -25.66
C ALA A 733 -20.17 -7.91 -26.59
N GLU A 734 -21.36 -7.62 -26.09
CA GLU A 734 -22.35 -6.77 -26.77
C GLU A 734 -23.19 -5.96 -25.77
N ILE A 735 -23.81 -4.88 -26.27
CA ILE A 735 -24.81 -4.09 -25.53
C ILE A 735 -26.19 -4.40 -26.09
N MET A 736 -27.11 -4.77 -25.21
CA MET A 736 -28.49 -5.09 -25.53
C MET A 736 -29.29 -3.81 -25.83
N PRO A 737 -30.39 -3.89 -26.62
CA PRO A 737 -31.28 -2.74 -26.86
C PRO A 737 -31.87 -2.12 -25.59
N SER A 738 -32.00 -2.89 -24.51
CA SER A 738 -32.42 -2.43 -23.18
C SER A 738 -31.37 -1.57 -22.45
N GLY A 739 -30.13 -1.54 -22.93
CA GLY A 739 -28.97 -1.00 -22.23
C GLY A 739 -28.26 -2.01 -21.32
N GLY A 740 -28.80 -3.23 -21.18
CA GLY A 740 -28.11 -4.35 -20.54
C GLY A 740 -26.85 -4.75 -21.29
N LYS A 741 -25.92 -5.42 -20.62
CA LYS A 741 -24.59 -5.76 -21.18
C LYS A 741 -24.32 -7.25 -21.03
N ILE A 742 -23.81 -7.88 -22.08
CA ILE A 742 -23.49 -9.31 -22.07
C ILE A 742 -22.04 -9.49 -22.52
N ALA A 743 -21.29 -10.30 -21.77
CA ALA A 743 -19.97 -10.79 -22.16
C ALA A 743 -19.95 -12.32 -22.09
N VAL A 744 -19.24 -12.95 -23.02
CA VAL A 744 -19.03 -14.40 -23.07
C VAL A 744 -17.53 -14.66 -23.09
N PHE A 745 -17.08 -15.48 -22.15
CA PHE A 745 -15.73 -16.02 -22.14
C PHE A 745 -15.71 -17.47 -22.58
N GLY A 746 -14.82 -17.80 -23.51
CA GLY A 746 -14.64 -19.15 -24.04
C GLY A 746 -14.03 -20.14 -23.04
N SER A 747 -13.36 -19.63 -22.00
CA SER A 747 -12.85 -20.41 -20.88
C SER A 747 -12.65 -19.57 -19.62
N GLN A 748 -12.21 -20.24 -18.56
CA GLN A 748 -11.79 -19.61 -17.32
C GLN A 748 -10.40 -18.99 -17.46
N HIS A 749 -10.32 -17.65 -17.43
CA HIS A 749 -9.07 -16.90 -17.42
C HIS A 749 -8.41 -16.87 -16.03
N PHE A 750 -8.16 -18.05 -15.42
CA PHE A 750 -7.69 -18.20 -14.04
C PHE A 750 -6.56 -19.24 -13.89
N GLY A 751 -5.39 -19.04 -14.52
CA GLY A 751 -4.19 -19.83 -14.18
C GLY A 751 -3.07 -19.84 -15.22
N SER A 752 -1.82 -19.63 -14.77
CA SER A 752 -0.60 -19.55 -15.59
C SER A 752 0.19 -20.86 -15.57
N GLN A 753 -0.24 -21.88 -16.31
CA GLN A 753 0.61 -23.04 -16.56
C GLN A 753 0.39 -23.57 -17.96
N VAL A 754 1.01 -22.96 -19.00
CA VAL A 754 1.80 -23.68 -20.03
C VAL A 754 2.71 -22.70 -20.84
N TYR A 755 2.39 -21.41 -20.99
CA TYR A 755 3.32 -20.49 -21.68
C TYR A 755 4.32 -19.78 -20.76
N ASN A 756 5.59 -20.15 -20.89
CA ASN A 756 6.69 -19.44 -20.25
C ASN A 756 7.12 -18.26 -21.15
N TYR A 757 6.28 -17.22 -21.23
CA TYR A 757 6.66 -15.92 -21.81
C TYR A 757 6.82 -14.88 -20.69
N THR A 758 8.05 -14.45 -20.45
CA THR A 758 8.36 -13.41 -19.47
C THR A 758 7.95 -12.00 -19.98
N SER A 759 6.84 -11.40 -19.47
CA SER A 759 6.64 -9.96 -19.06
C SER A 759 5.18 -9.33 -19.12
N ARG A 760 4.57 -8.96 -17.96
CA ARG A 760 3.33 -8.27 -17.40
C ARG A 760 1.87 -8.89 -17.10
N HIS A 761 1.59 -9.48 -15.91
CA HIS A 761 0.27 -10.01 -15.35
C HIS A 761 -0.95 -9.11 -15.66
N GLN A 762 -1.67 -9.37 -16.76
CA GLN A 762 -2.82 -8.55 -17.18
C GLN A 762 -4.20 -9.21 -17.01
N THR A 763 -4.25 -10.51 -16.73
CA THR A 763 -5.52 -11.26 -16.60
C THR A 763 -6.44 -10.71 -15.50
N PRO A 764 -5.95 -10.38 -14.29
CA PRO A 764 -6.81 -9.78 -13.27
C PRO A 764 -7.33 -8.40 -13.67
N LEU A 765 -6.52 -7.60 -14.37
CA LEU A 765 -6.91 -6.28 -14.88
C LEU A 765 -7.91 -6.38 -16.04
N TYR A 766 -7.74 -7.37 -16.92
CA TYR A 766 -8.69 -7.71 -17.99
C TYR A 766 -10.05 -8.12 -17.39
N ASN A 767 -10.05 -9.11 -16.48
CA ASN A 767 -11.26 -9.58 -15.79
C ASN A 767 -11.94 -8.44 -15.03
N PHE A 768 -11.16 -7.63 -14.29
CA PHE A 768 -11.68 -6.45 -13.60
C PHE A 768 -12.28 -5.45 -14.58
N SER A 769 -11.65 -5.19 -15.72
CA SER A 769 -12.14 -4.21 -16.70
C SER A 769 -13.46 -4.65 -17.35
N VAL A 770 -13.60 -5.93 -17.66
CA VAL A 770 -14.86 -6.51 -18.18
C VAL A 770 -15.94 -6.44 -17.11
N ILE A 771 -15.69 -6.91 -15.88
CA ILE A 771 -16.68 -6.86 -14.79
C ILE A 771 -17.04 -5.42 -14.43
N ASN A 772 -16.06 -4.52 -14.42
CA ASN A 772 -16.27 -3.10 -14.19
C ASN A 772 -17.13 -2.47 -15.30
N TRP A 773 -16.90 -2.83 -16.56
CA TRP A 773 -17.75 -2.37 -17.66
C TRP A 773 -19.18 -2.92 -17.57
N LEU A 774 -19.34 -4.19 -17.23
CA LEU A 774 -20.65 -4.83 -16.98
C LEU A 774 -21.39 -4.12 -15.83
N ALA A 775 -20.68 -3.72 -14.78
CA ALA A 775 -21.24 -3.05 -13.62
C ALA A 775 -21.58 -1.56 -13.82
N HIS A 776 -21.12 -0.91 -14.89
CA HIS A 776 -21.28 0.54 -15.10
C HIS A 776 -22.15 0.86 -16.31
N PRO A 777 -23.44 1.20 -16.13
CA PRO A 777 -24.35 1.56 -17.22
C PRO A 777 -23.92 2.82 -17.99
N SER A 778 -23.15 3.71 -17.36
CA SER A 778 -22.69 4.98 -17.95
C SER A 778 -21.56 4.84 -18.97
N LYS A 779 -20.82 3.72 -19.00
CA LYS A 779 -19.85 3.43 -20.07
C LYS A 779 -20.63 3.01 -21.31
N LYS A 780 -20.66 3.87 -22.34
CA LYS A 780 -21.70 3.86 -23.39
C LYS A 780 -21.43 2.88 -24.53
N GLY A 781 -20.18 2.45 -24.74
CA GLY A 781 -19.80 1.56 -25.84
C GLY A 781 -19.05 0.30 -25.37
N VAL A 782 -19.16 -0.79 -26.13
CA VAL A 782 -18.26 -1.95 -25.97
C VAL A 782 -16.86 -1.60 -26.49
N GLU A 783 -16.76 -0.60 -27.36
CA GLU A 783 -15.53 -0.05 -27.94
C GLU A 783 -14.68 0.68 -26.90
N GLU A 784 -15.32 1.31 -25.90
CA GLU A 784 -14.61 1.90 -24.75
C GLU A 784 -13.91 0.80 -23.94
N LEU A 785 -14.59 -0.32 -23.70
CA LEU A 785 -14.01 -1.50 -23.04
C LEU A 785 -12.90 -2.13 -23.90
N SER A 786 -13.14 -2.33 -25.18
CA SER A 786 -12.13 -2.86 -26.11
C SER A 786 -10.89 -1.96 -26.17
N SER A 787 -11.07 -0.63 -26.20
CA SER A 787 -9.97 0.34 -26.17
C SER A 787 -9.22 0.31 -24.84
N GLU A 788 -9.93 0.21 -23.71
CA GLU A 788 -9.33 0.04 -22.38
C GLU A 788 -8.47 -1.24 -22.34
N ILE A 789 -9.01 -2.39 -22.77
CA ILE A 789 -8.27 -3.66 -22.85
C ILE A 789 -7.06 -3.55 -23.79
N ASN A 790 -7.24 -2.97 -24.98
CA ASN A 790 -6.16 -2.82 -25.96
C ASN A 790 -5.06 -1.87 -25.47
N SER A 791 -5.42 -0.85 -24.67
CA SER A 791 -4.47 0.08 -24.06
C SER A 791 -3.65 -0.53 -22.91
N MET A 792 -4.06 -1.69 -22.39
CA MET A 792 -3.30 -2.43 -21.40
C MET A 792 -2.06 -3.09 -22.01
N SER A 793 -1.96 -3.20 -23.35
CA SER A 793 -0.76 -3.64 -24.05
C SER A 793 0.31 -2.54 -24.14
N PRO A 794 1.60 -2.82 -23.89
CA PRO A 794 2.66 -1.84 -24.09
C PRO A 794 2.88 -1.61 -25.60
N GLY A 795 2.18 -0.63 -26.16
CA GLY A 795 2.32 -0.17 -27.55
C GLY A 795 1.05 -0.39 -28.37
N ALA A 796 0.14 0.58 -28.37
CA ALA A 796 -0.99 0.59 -29.30
C ALA A 796 -0.48 0.81 -30.74
N ALA A 797 -0.92 -0.06 -31.65
CA ALA A 797 -0.56 -0.10 -33.07
C ALA A 797 -1.02 1.13 -33.87
N PRO A 798 -0.50 1.28 -35.11
CA PRO A 798 -1.37 1.57 -36.23
C PRO A 798 -1.29 0.47 -37.29
N ASP A 799 -2.40 -0.25 -37.43
CA ASP A 799 -3.22 -0.23 -38.64
C ASP A 799 -3.62 -1.61 -39.15
N ASN A 800 -4.92 -1.83 -39.10
CA ASN A 800 -5.61 -2.58 -40.12
C ASN A 800 -6.25 -1.56 -41.08
N LYS A 801 -5.51 -1.17 -42.13
CA LYS A 801 -6.07 -0.88 -43.47
C LYS A 801 -4.98 -0.74 -44.54
N THR A 802 -5.00 -1.72 -45.45
CA THR A 802 -4.61 -1.67 -46.88
C THR A 802 -3.13 -1.45 -47.25
N LEU A 803 -2.57 -2.49 -47.89
CA LEU A 803 -1.68 -2.46 -49.07
C LEU A 803 -1.09 -1.07 -49.45
N ARG A 804 0.22 -0.86 -49.24
CA ARG A 804 1.21 -0.50 -50.29
C ARG A 804 2.62 -0.19 -49.75
N SER A 805 3.58 -0.91 -50.33
CA SER A 805 4.89 -0.51 -50.87
C SER A 805 5.89 0.34 -50.07
N ASP A 806 7.07 -0.26 -49.94
CA ASP A 806 8.44 0.28 -50.03
C ASP A 806 9.01 1.24 -48.97
N GLU A 807 10.15 0.75 -48.45
CA GLU A 807 11.38 1.44 -48.08
C GLU A 807 11.30 2.65 -47.14
N THR A 808 11.60 2.40 -45.85
CA THR A 808 12.79 2.98 -45.19
C THR A 808 12.96 2.39 -43.79
N LEU A 809 14.09 1.72 -43.58
CA LEU A 809 14.53 1.15 -42.30
C LEU A 809 14.77 2.26 -41.27
N SER A 810 14.17 2.15 -40.07
CA SER A 810 14.63 2.91 -38.89
C SER A 810 14.69 2.05 -37.61
N GLU A 811 15.79 2.25 -36.89
CA GLU A 811 16.16 1.96 -35.48
C GLU A 811 15.93 0.57 -34.85
N THR A 812 14.89 -0.18 -35.22
CA THR A 812 14.66 -1.57 -34.75
C THR A 812 15.78 -2.55 -35.13
N ALA A 813 16.56 -2.22 -36.15
CA ALA A 813 17.65 -3.07 -36.65
C ALA A 813 18.88 -3.14 -35.71
N VAL A 814 18.98 -2.27 -34.70
CA VAL A 814 20.11 -2.23 -33.76
C VAL A 814 19.90 -3.16 -32.56
N ILE A 815 18.66 -3.29 -32.08
CA ILE A 815 18.32 -4.18 -30.94
C ILE A 815 18.30 -5.64 -31.38
N GLY A 816 17.78 -5.92 -32.58
CA GLY A 816 17.78 -7.28 -33.16
C GLY A 816 19.16 -7.81 -33.55
N ALA A 817 20.19 -6.97 -33.64
CA ALA A 817 21.57 -7.41 -33.85
C ALA A 817 22.23 -7.88 -32.54
N SER A 818 21.88 -7.26 -31.41
CA SER A 818 22.42 -7.61 -30.09
C SER A 818 21.85 -8.93 -29.56
N ILE A 819 20.55 -9.20 -29.79
CA ILE A 819 19.90 -10.47 -29.42
C ILE A 819 20.47 -11.65 -30.22
N ARG A 820 20.74 -11.44 -31.52
CA ARG A 820 21.39 -12.46 -32.39
C ARG A 820 22.84 -12.71 -32.00
N ALA A 821 23.55 -11.70 -31.50
CA ALA A 821 24.93 -11.86 -31.02
C ALA A 821 25.00 -12.68 -29.72
N ASP A 822 24.04 -12.53 -28.80
CA ASP A 822 23.93 -13.35 -27.58
C ASP A 822 23.55 -14.81 -27.87
N GLU A 823 22.79 -15.05 -28.93
CA GLU A 823 22.45 -16.39 -29.40
C GLU A 823 23.62 -17.08 -30.12
N VAL A 824 24.39 -16.33 -30.92
CA VAL A 824 25.67 -16.78 -31.49
C VAL A 824 26.69 -17.06 -30.38
N PHE A 825 26.74 -16.24 -29.32
CA PHE A 825 27.60 -16.49 -28.14
C PHE A 825 27.25 -17.81 -27.44
N LYS A 826 25.96 -18.10 -27.24
CA LYS A 826 25.47 -19.37 -26.67
C LYS A 826 25.75 -20.58 -27.57
N ASN A 827 25.80 -20.41 -28.89
CA ASN A 827 26.16 -21.47 -29.82
C ASN A 827 27.67 -21.74 -29.81
N ILE A 828 28.51 -20.70 -29.82
CA ILE A 828 29.97 -20.81 -29.66
C ILE A 828 30.32 -21.48 -28.32
N GLU A 829 29.59 -21.17 -27.24
CA GLU A 829 29.78 -21.77 -25.91
C GLU A 829 29.59 -23.29 -25.90
N LYS A 830 28.73 -23.82 -26.77
CA LYS A 830 28.40 -25.25 -26.87
C LYS A 830 29.29 -26.05 -27.83
N GLU A 831 30.09 -25.38 -28.66
CA GLU A 831 30.68 -26.01 -29.86
C GLU A 831 32.21 -26.24 -29.83
N PHE A 832 32.85 -26.24 -28.64
CA PHE A 832 34.28 -26.53 -28.51
C PHE A 832 34.61 -28.04 -28.60
N ASP A 833 34.28 -28.65 -29.73
CA ASP A 833 34.69 -29.99 -30.12
C ASP A 833 35.71 -29.90 -31.28
N PRO A 834 36.96 -30.38 -31.13
CA PRO A 834 38.00 -30.29 -32.16
C PRO A 834 37.71 -31.07 -33.45
N ALA A 835 36.73 -31.99 -33.44
CA ALA A 835 36.25 -32.70 -34.61
C ALA A 835 35.07 -32.00 -35.32
N SER A 836 34.45 -30.99 -34.69
CA SER A 836 33.24 -30.34 -35.21
C SER A 836 33.56 -29.22 -36.21
N PRO A 837 32.99 -29.24 -37.42
CA PRO A 837 33.11 -28.12 -38.36
C PRO A 837 32.32 -26.88 -37.90
N LYS A 838 31.38 -27.05 -36.96
CA LYS A 838 30.43 -26.01 -36.56
C LYS A 838 31.09 -24.82 -35.89
N ILE A 839 32.16 -25.01 -35.11
CA ILE A 839 32.88 -23.89 -34.48
C ILE A 839 33.53 -22.96 -35.52
N VAL A 840 33.98 -23.52 -36.64
CA VAL A 840 34.57 -22.74 -37.74
C VAL A 840 33.48 -21.93 -38.45
N GLU A 841 32.32 -22.54 -38.72
CA GLU A 841 31.15 -21.90 -39.34
C GLU A 841 30.51 -20.85 -38.43
N SER A 842 30.42 -21.12 -37.12
CA SER A 842 29.92 -20.19 -36.10
C SER A 842 30.82 -18.96 -35.98
N LEU A 843 32.15 -19.12 -36.09
CA LEU A 843 33.09 -18.00 -36.13
C LEU A 843 33.02 -17.21 -37.45
N ASP A 844 32.77 -17.87 -38.58
CA ASP A 844 32.52 -17.17 -39.85
C ASP A 844 31.25 -16.34 -39.80
N HIS A 845 30.16 -16.93 -39.31
CA HIS A 845 28.89 -16.24 -39.12
C HIS A 845 29.02 -15.05 -38.17
N PHE A 846 29.82 -15.21 -37.11
CA PHE A 846 30.15 -14.11 -36.20
C PHE A 846 30.97 -13.02 -36.88
N ILE A 847 32.01 -13.36 -37.65
CA ILE A 847 32.82 -12.40 -38.42
C ILE A 847 31.96 -11.59 -39.40
N ASP A 848 31.04 -12.25 -40.10
CA ASP A 848 30.13 -11.60 -41.04
C ASP A 848 29.17 -10.64 -40.32
N HIS A 849 28.77 -10.97 -39.09
CA HIS A 849 27.98 -10.07 -38.26
C HIS A 849 28.79 -8.89 -37.71
N ILE A 850 30.03 -9.10 -37.25
CA ILE A 850 30.88 -8.03 -36.72
C ILE A 850 31.20 -6.99 -37.80
N LYS A 851 31.40 -7.43 -39.06
CA LYS A 851 31.65 -6.56 -40.22
C LYS A 851 30.50 -5.58 -40.53
N THR A 852 29.32 -5.74 -39.91
CA THR A 852 28.17 -4.84 -40.07
C THR A 852 28.14 -3.66 -39.08
N ASP A 853 29.16 -3.51 -38.22
CA ASP A 853 29.31 -2.44 -37.21
C ASP A 853 28.15 -2.34 -36.18
N LYS A 854 27.40 -3.43 -35.96
CA LYS A 854 26.21 -3.47 -35.08
C LYS A 854 26.36 -4.31 -33.80
N ILE A 855 27.61 -4.62 -33.40
CA ILE A 855 27.92 -5.46 -32.23
C ILE A 855 28.82 -4.68 -31.25
N SER A 856 28.52 -4.76 -29.95
CA SER A 856 29.29 -4.06 -28.91
C SER A 856 30.66 -4.69 -28.65
N THR A 857 31.62 -3.86 -28.21
CA THR A 857 32.99 -4.29 -27.89
C THR A 857 33.04 -5.31 -26.75
N ASP A 858 32.13 -5.24 -25.77
CA ASP A 858 32.04 -6.22 -24.67
C ASP A 858 31.67 -7.63 -25.15
N VAL A 859 30.81 -7.75 -26.16
CA VAL A 859 30.42 -9.04 -26.73
C VAL A 859 31.56 -9.64 -27.56
N ILE A 860 32.24 -8.82 -28.36
CA ILE A 860 33.42 -9.23 -29.14
C ILE A 860 34.54 -9.71 -28.20
N LYS A 861 34.78 -9.00 -27.09
CA LYS A 861 35.75 -9.38 -26.06
C LYS A 861 35.41 -10.73 -25.42
N LYS A 862 34.15 -10.94 -25.02
CA LYS A 862 33.69 -12.21 -24.44
C LYS A 862 33.89 -13.40 -25.38
N VAL A 863 33.63 -13.23 -26.67
CA VAL A 863 33.89 -14.27 -27.68
C VAL A 863 35.39 -14.56 -27.80
N LEU A 864 36.24 -13.53 -27.88
CA LEU A 864 37.69 -13.70 -27.97
C LEU A 864 38.28 -14.40 -26.74
N ASP A 865 37.89 -13.96 -25.53
CA ASP A 865 38.35 -14.56 -24.27
C ASP A 865 37.94 -16.03 -24.20
N ARG A 866 36.71 -16.36 -24.62
CA ARG A 866 36.21 -17.74 -24.60
C ARG A 866 36.88 -18.62 -25.64
N VAL A 867 37.09 -18.14 -26.87
CA VAL A 867 37.74 -18.91 -27.94
C VAL A 867 39.21 -19.17 -27.61
N ARG A 868 39.91 -18.18 -27.05
CA ARG A 868 41.30 -18.34 -26.60
C ARG A 868 41.42 -19.32 -25.44
N TYR A 869 40.52 -19.25 -24.46
CA TYR A 869 40.54 -20.13 -23.30
C TYR A 869 40.12 -21.56 -23.66
N GLY A 870 39.08 -21.71 -24.48
CA GLY A 870 38.51 -23.02 -24.85
C GLY A 870 39.38 -23.85 -25.79
N ALA A 871 40.22 -23.21 -26.60
CA ALA A 871 41.11 -23.91 -27.53
C ALA A 871 42.58 -23.92 -27.09
N ALA A 872 42.93 -23.27 -25.96
CA ALA A 872 44.31 -23.21 -25.43
C ALA A 872 44.99 -24.58 -25.25
N GLU A 873 44.22 -25.65 -25.04
CA GLU A 873 44.72 -27.00 -24.80
C GLU A 873 44.73 -27.89 -26.07
N ASP A 874 44.17 -27.43 -27.19
CA ASP A 874 44.11 -28.19 -28.45
C ASP A 874 44.83 -27.46 -29.60
N SER A 875 46.09 -27.86 -29.82
CA SER A 875 46.96 -27.28 -30.84
C SER A 875 46.44 -27.45 -32.28
N ALA A 876 45.68 -28.50 -32.57
CA ALA A 876 45.15 -28.77 -33.91
C ALA A 876 43.91 -27.92 -34.20
N LEU A 877 43.02 -27.74 -33.22
CA LEU A 877 41.89 -26.82 -33.31
C LEU A 877 42.38 -25.37 -33.39
N MET A 878 43.33 -24.98 -32.54
CA MET A 878 43.91 -23.63 -32.57
C MET A 878 44.54 -23.29 -33.92
N SER A 879 45.23 -24.23 -34.57
CA SER A 879 45.79 -23.99 -35.90
C SER A 879 44.70 -23.71 -36.95
N LYS A 880 43.49 -24.26 -36.80
CA LYS A 880 42.36 -24.06 -37.74
C LYS A 880 41.63 -22.74 -37.52
N ILE A 881 41.43 -22.32 -36.26
CA ILE A 881 40.61 -21.14 -35.94
C ILE A 881 41.43 -19.85 -35.75
N ARG A 882 42.75 -19.94 -35.59
CA ARG A 882 43.65 -18.79 -35.39
C ARG A 882 43.52 -17.67 -36.45
N PRO A 883 43.43 -17.96 -37.77
CA PRO A 883 43.22 -16.91 -38.76
C PRO A 883 41.91 -16.12 -38.56
N LYS A 884 40.87 -16.77 -38.03
CA LYS A 884 39.57 -16.11 -37.74
C LYS A 884 39.63 -15.27 -36.47
N ILE A 885 40.31 -15.78 -35.44
CA ILE A 885 40.58 -15.02 -34.20
C ILE A 885 41.33 -13.73 -34.52
N GLU A 886 42.36 -13.80 -35.38
CA GLU A 886 43.14 -12.63 -35.80
C GLU A 886 42.27 -11.57 -36.50
N ILE A 887 41.33 -11.98 -37.36
CA ILE A 887 40.36 -11.07 -38.01
C ILE A 887 39.44 -10.39 -36.98
N ILE A 888 38.93 -11.15 -36.01
CA ILE A 888 38.04 -10.62 -34.95
C ILE A 888 38.82 -9.66 -34.04
N GLU A 889 40.07 -9.98 -33.72
CA GLU A 889 40.95 -9.12 -32.91
C GLU A 889 41.32 -7.81 -33.61
N GLU A 890 41.63 -7.86 -34.90
CA GLU A 890 41.91 -6.67 -35.70
C GLU A 890 40.69 -5.74 -35.70
N TYR A 891 39.49 -6.30 -35.85
CA TYR A 891 38.24 -5.54 -35.79
C TYR A 891 37.95 -4.98 -34.38
N TYR A 892 38.21 -5.77 -33.34
CA TYR A 892 38.05 -5.35 -31.94
C TYR A 892 38.99 -4.18 -31.60
N GLN A 893 40.26 -4.27 -31.99
CA GLN A 893 41.23 -3.19 -31.78
C GLN A 893 40.91 -1.93 -32.60
N ARG A 894 40.28 -2.09 -33.78
CA ARG A 894 39.78 -0.96 -34.58
C ARG A 894 38.58 -0.27 -33.91
N MET A 895 37.71 -1.01 -33.24
CA MET A 895 36.53 -0.49 -32.53
C MET A 895 36.88 0.16 -31.18
N LEU A 896 37.98 -0.25 -30.54
CA LEU A 896 38.48 0.35 -29.29
C LEU A 896 39.27 1.65 -29.50
N LYS A 897 39.88 1.83 -30.66
CA LYS A 897 40.56 3.07 -31.07
C LYS A 897 39.54 4.08 -31.57
#